data_AF-A0A1J4K5Q8-F1
#
_entry.id   AF-A0A1J4K5Q8-F1
#
_cell.length_a   1.000
_cell.length_b   1.000
_cell.length_c   1.000
_cell.angle_alpha   90.00
_cell.angle_beta   90.00
_cell.angle_gamma   90.00
#
_symmetry.space_group_name_H-M   'P 1'
#
loop_
_entity.id
_entity.type
_entity.pdbx_description
1 polymer ?
#
loop_
_entity_poly.entity_id
_entity_poly.type
_entity_poly.pdbx_seq_one_letter_code
_entity_poly.pdbx_strand_id
1 'polypeptide(L)'
;MTQEDANVWWCKLACFDREDASKMGVPSRNSMVNIFKDISPILYNRLYDHVDKDDFWDVCIDTLKKVTFLNQFPNPNINFNLFVLFLYNSKEILNPTNLSMCIKYVTTFCPPIPNDFFYTDFIKSISSPTLIIQCFYEMNKIQLPQWTEFLSQYGVAERFFDLFLMSLSKQPIKDEIKLDAIFCLSDVMTDILSKYREMVHFNLIGSNLFDNLIDLAKKTSDQNCLRFFRNLFTIINLIEFNHKRKLDLFRLFFEIFKKRALNSQILLAPFLEWCLNQIELRKLSPKLIASTMISNKPVDLISFHYLERLVLRNTNETAGIIVPYLSKLLFQSVIFMRTVSSILNKVLQNGNLPENVKNFFKKFLMHSFVTVSIFSELKKYQNRMLCFVTWIFSDYFMKIEWLSPFILKYAFYASYKKISLTNRVLKSFSSFSNSTLPNSYKVKSAEKDVDDAFKPNEKERKNKNYILFDLNESDDDWNEVNCIHQSYKEYRTFETYKNRSTYKCLPFGKNSNSLADSRIEIDQYSQNDSRILDMGVPSNIAWAFTIDETISKNDQLIITYSIEDYIDEEQQHVNEFNKVMQLQQFCNTSSYLYKDRQLIQSYNSIMKRITDKMFEMQIKKSNDFITTFVTVKELLIKNPCLNVDANLLFRKLRKIMSTDKLYDNLKSKRIGIINKISEKCAKADANIQLEPRFPTAFYAIVNLYNYELEYMPQSTSFDDYFHNFIILTNIKHDIDAIYQLLKQNRIEAVQSAIIEISKLLSIQFKLGISPAPRPKSFSHKSIPKLNHFHSNTNTAKNEHSHFSSSSSNQNASVIDKYVFNVSYVNLLTTCIYREVFSTIFNSESVLNCYYEENALCRKKALSHARNKLKIINFTDGLFSDTVMNYSIIKVFKRNTIQLLWKLEYEFNPIDIASDIYMSLSSVTNMFKTKKVSESDQSLIVYCLILCSPPANSYSISLMLEQWMTILSKPLQTVSRFFIDSILKIMNDP
;
A
#
# COMPACT_ATOMS: atom_id res chain seq x y z
N MET A 1 -55.62 -6.23 -3.41
CA MET A 1 -56.15 -7.29 -2.53
C MET A 1 -57.65 -7.15 -2.47
N THR A 2 -58.37 -8.25 -2.40
CA THR A 2 -59.84 -8.29 -2.42
C THR A 2 -60.42 -8.25 -0.99
N GLN A 3 -61.74 -8.03 -0.89
CA GLN A 3 -62.46 -8.21 0.36
C GLN A 3 -62.39 -9.67 0.86
N GLU A 4 -62.39 -10.64 -0.05
CA GLU A 4 -62.30 -12.07 0.27
C GLU A 4 -60.96 -12.42 0.92
N ASP A 5 -59.84 -11.90 0.40
CA ASP A 5 -58.50 -12.05 0.99
C ASP A 5 -58.50 -11.60 2.46
N ALA A 6 -59.11 -10.43 2.71
CA ALA A 6 -59.18 -9.82 4.03
C ALA A 6 -60.08 -10.60 5.00
N ASN A 7 -61.23 -11.09 4.53
CA ASN A 7 -62.14 -11.94 5.32
C ASN A 7 -61.47 -13.27 5.70
N VAL A 8 -60.81 -13.94 4.75
CA VAL A 8 -60.10 -15.21 5.01
C VAL A 8 -58.96 -15.01 6.01
N TRP A 9 -58.21 -13.91 5.89
CA TRP A 9 -57.18 -13.53 6.86
C TRP A 9 -57.77 -13.28 8.25
N TRP A 10 -58.89 -12.56 8.34
CA TRP A 10 -59.56 -12.24 9.60
C TRP A 10 -60.12 -13.50 10.30
N CYS A 11 -60.85 -14.35 9.58
CA CYS A 11 -61.40 -15.59 10.14
C CYS A 11 -60.30 -16.51 10.71
N LYS A 12 -59.12 -16.55 10.06
CA LYS A 12 -57.96 -17.29 10.55
C LYS A 12 -57.42 -16.76 11.88
N LEU A 13 -57.45 -15.44 12.10
CA LEU A 13 -56.97 -14.80 13.34
C LEU A 13 -58.01 -14.89 14.46
N ALA A 14 -59.28 -14.66 14.14
CA ALA A 14 -60.37 -14.71 15.11
C ALA A 14 -60.83 -16.13 15.48
N CYS A 15 -60.21 -17.17 14.89
CA CYS A 15 -60.54 -18.58 15.09
C CYS A 15 -62.01 -18.94 14.82
N PHE A 16 -62.61 -18.30 13.80
CA PHE A 16 -63.95 -18.68 13.32
C PHE A 16 -63.85 -19.91 12.39
N ASP A 17 -64.85 -20.79 12.46
CA ASP A 17 -64.99 -21.90 11.51
C ASP A 17 -65.12 -21.35 10.08
N ARG A 18 -64.40 -21.99 9.15
CA ARG A 18 -64.16 -21.42 7.80
C ARG A 18 -65.41 -21.31 6.92
N GLU A 19 -66.50 -21.98 7.29
CA GLU A 19 -67.65 -22.20 6.39
C GLU A 19 -68.53 -20.97 6.20
N ASP A 20 -68.47 -19.95 7.09
CA ASP A 20 -69.36 -18.78 7.04
C ASP A 20 -68.63 -17.41 7.01
N ALA A 21 -67.55 -17.32 6.22
CA ALA A 21 -66.76 -16.08 6.00
C ALA A 21 -67.55 -14.90 5.38
N SER A 22 -68.85 -15.10 5.09
CA SER A 22 -69.78 -14.09 4.60
C SER A 22 -70.44 -13.25 5.70
N LYS A 23 -70.47 -13.74 6.95
CA LYS A 23 -71.19 -13.14 8.09
C LYS A 23 -70.26 -12.85 9.28
N MET A 24 -69.24 -12.02 9.07
CA MET A 24 -68.38 -11.57 10.15
C MET A 24 -69.11 -10.56 11.04
N GLY A 25 -69.59 -11.02 12.20
CA GLY A 25 -70.08 -10.13 13.27
C GLY A 25 -68.94 -9.37 13.94
N VAL A 26 -69.22 -8.16 14.44
CA VAL A 26 -68.27 -7.36 15.23
C VAL A 26 -67.93 -8.10 16.52
N PRO A 27 -66.66 -8.51 16.76
CA PRO A 27 -66.31 -9.24 17.97
C PRO A 27 -66.39 -8.37 19.22
N SER A 28 -66.56 -9.00 20.39
CA SER A 28 -66.53 -8.28 21.67
C SER A 28 -65.20 -7.55 21.88
N ARG A 29 -65.18 -6.47 22.68
CA ARG A 29 -63.94 -5.75 23.04
C ARG A 29 -62.81 -6.69 23.47
N ASN A 30 -63.08 -7.64 24.36
CA ASN A 30 -62.06 -8.56 24.87
C ASN A 30 -61.55 -9.50 23.77
N SER A 31 -62.43 -9.93 22.87
CA SER A 31 -62.06 -10.70 21.67
C SER A 31 -61.18 -9.86 20.73
N MET A 32 -61.57 -8.61 20.44
CA MET A 32 -60.83 -7.68 19.59
C MET A 32 -59.44 -7.36 20.13
N VAL A 33 -59.32 -7.14 21.44
CA VAL A 33 -58.03 -6.89 22.10
C VAL A 33 -57.11 -8.10 21.99
N ASN A 34 -57.63 -9.32 22.17
CA ASN A 34 -56.86 -10.54 21.95
C ASN A 34 -56.44 -10.71 20.48
N ILE A 35 -57.33 -10.43 19.53
CA ILE A 35 -57.00 -10.47 18.09
C ILE A 35 -55.94 -9.41 17.73
N PHE A 36 -56.04 -8.19 18.28
CA PHE A 36 -55.06 -7.13 18.03
C PHE A 36 -53.68 -7.45 18.61
N LYS A 37 -53.57 -8.25 19.67
CA LYS A 37 -52.29 -8.76 20.17
C LYS A 37 -51.48 -9.48 19.09
N ASP A 38 -52.16 -10.19 18.19
CA ASP A 38 -51.53 -10.95 17.10
C ASP A 38 -51.39 -10.16 15.80
N ILE A 39 -52.21 -9.11 15.59
CA ILE A 39 -52.16 -8.24 14.40
C ILE A 39 -51.16 -7.08 14.57
N SER A 40 -51.20 -6.39 15.71
CA SER A 40 -50.55 -5.09 15.90
C SER A 40 -50.22 -4.83 17.37
N PRO A 41 -48.93 -4.85 17.75
CA PRO A 41 -48.52 -4.46 19.10
C PRO A 41 -48.93 -3.01 19.44
N ILE A 42 -49.00 -2.13 18.43
CA ILE A 42 -49.50 -0.75 18.59
C ILE A 42 -50.96 -0.74 19.04
N LEU A 43 -51.86 -1.41 18.32
CA LEU A 43 -53.28 -1.44 18.67
C LEU A 43 -53.51 -2.13 20.01
N TYR A 44 -52.81 -3.25 20.25
CA TYR A 44 -52.87 -3.95 21.53
C TYR A 44 -52.49 -3.03 22.69
N ASN A 45 -51.31 -2.39 22.65
CA ASN A 45 -50.86 -1.51 23.72
C ASN A 45 -51.80 -0.33 23.99
N ARG A 46 -52.38 0.27 22.94
CA ARG A 46 -53.26 1.44 23.08
C ARG A 46 -54.69 1.10 23.51
N LEU A 47 -55.13 -0.15 23.36
CA LEU A 47 -56.52 -0.58 23.61
C LEU A 47 -56.70 -1.56 24.79
N TYR A 48 -55.62 -2.16 25.30
CA TYR A 48 -55.67 -3.18 26.36
C TYR A 48 -56.16 -2.59 27.71
N ASP A 49 -55.46 -1.59 28.26
CA ASP A 49 -55.67 -1.12 29.65
C ASP A 49 -56.40 0.24 29.80
N HIS A 50 -56.56 1.04 28.74
CA HIS A 50 -56.74 2.51 28.88
C HIS A 50 -57.97 3.13 28.20
N VAL A 51 -58.95 2.33 27.77
CA VAL A 51 -60.14 2.86 27.11
C VAL A 51 -61.40 2.38 27.83
N ASP A 52 -62.41 3.22 27.94
CA ASP A 52 -63.74 2.81 28.41
C ASP A 52 -64.46 1.93 27.37
N LYS A 53 -65.60 1.34 27.76
CA LYS A 53 -66.34 0.44 26.84
C LYS A 53 -66.89 1.19 25.63
N ASP A 54 -67.35 2.42 25.86
CA ASP A 54 -68.07 3.21 24.85
C ASP A 54 -67.08 3.85 23.86
N ASP A 55 -65.90 4.29 24.32
CA ASP A 55 -64.86 4.93 23.50
C ASP A 55 -63.96 3.95 22.72
N PHE A 56 -64.09 2.63 22.95
CA PHE A 56 -63.16 1.62 22.44
C PHE A 56 -62.91 1.72 20.92
N TRP A 57 -63.99 1.88 20.16
CA TRP A 57 -63.90 1.92 18.70
C TRP A 57 -63.40 3.27 18.17
N ASP A 58 -63.70 4.37 18.85
CA ASP A 58 -63.23 5.69 18.44
C ASP A 58 -61.72 5.83 18.69
N VAL A 59 -61.21 5.36 19.84
CA VAL A 59 -59.76 5.29 20.10
C VAL A 59 -59.06 4.34 19.13
N CYS A 60 -59.70 3.22 18.76
CA CYS A 60 -59.18 2.29 17.75
C CYS A 60 -59.08 2.97 16.38
N ILE A 61 -60.16 3.61 15.91
CA ILE A 61 -60.21 4.35 14.65
C ILE A 61 -59.17 5.47 14.63
N ASP A 62 -59.05 6.27 15.68
CA ASP A 62 -58.12 7.39 15.72
C ASP A 62 -56.66 6.95 15.81
N THR A 63 -56.38 5.80 16.46
CA THR A 63 -55.06 5.16 16.40
C THR A 63 -54.77 4.68 14.98
N LEU A 64 -55.74 4.06 14.31
CA LEU A 64 -55.62 3.60 12.92
C LEU A 64 -55.38 4.75 11.94
N LYS A 65 -56.17 5.84 12.01
CA LYS A 65 -55.96 7.07 11.22
C LYS A 65 -54.54 7.60 11.39
N LYS A 66 -54.05 7.67 12.63
CA LYS A 66 -52.68 8.15 12.96
C LYS A 66 -51.58 7.24 12.42
N VAL A 67 -51.66 5.91 12.60
CA VAL A 67 -50.64 4.98 12.07
C VAL A 67 -50.62 4.97 10.53
N THR A 68 -51.79 4.96 9.91
CA THR A 68 -51.94 4.76 8.45
C THR A 68 -51.91 6.05 7.64
N PHE A 69 -52.04 7.21 8.28
CA PHE A 69 -52.17 8.53 7.65
C PHE A 69 -53.41 8.65 6.74
N LEU A 70 -54.42 7.81 6.98
CA LEU A 70 -55.72 7.87 6.31
C LEU A 70 -56.67 8.78 7.10
N ASN A 71 -57.17 9.84 6.45
CA ASN A 71 -58.12 10.78 7.07
C ASN A 71 -59.45 10.12 7.47
N GLN A 72 -59.82 9.04 6.80
CA GLN A 72 -61.05 8.29 7.03
C GLN A 72 -60.71 6.81 7.18
N PHE A 73 -61.20 6.20 8.27
CA PHE A 73 -61.16 4.76 8.50
C PHE A 73 -62.61 4.31 8.75
N PRO A 74 -63.08 3.17 8.20
CA PRO A 74 -64.48 2.76 8.34
C PRO A 74 -64.87 2.57 9.81
N ASN A 75 -66.07 2.99 10.21
CA ASN A 75 -66.57 2.67 11.55
C ASN A 75 -67.00 1.18 11.59
N PRO A 76 -66.41 0.34 12.46
CA PRO A 76 -66.68 -1.09 12.50
C PRO A 76 -68.12 -1.43 12.93
N ASN A 77 -68.79 -0.53 13.67
CA ASN A 77 -70.21 -0.69 14.02
C ASN A 77 -71.15 -0.44 12.83
N ILE A 78 -70.67 0.21 11.77
CA ILE A 78 -71.46 0.50 10.55
C ILE A 78 -71.11 -0.48 9.43
N ASN A 79 -69.82 -0.73 9.19
CA ASN A 79 -69.37 -1.65 8.14
C ASN A 79 -68.08 -2.38 8.55
N PHE A 80 -68.24 -3.48 9.28
CA PHE A 80 -67.13 -4.28 9.78
C PHE A 80 -66.28 -4.91 8.67
N ASN A 81 -66.89 -5.38 7.59
CA ASN A 81 -66.16 -5.96 6.45
C ASN A 81 -65.20 -4.94 5.83
N LEU A 82 -65.64 -3.71 5.61
CA LEU A 82 -64.79 -2.65 5.07
C LEU A 82 -63.70 -2.24 6.06
N PHE A 83 -63.99 -2.21 7.36
CA PHE A 83 -62.98 -2.02 8.42
C PHE A 83 -61.89 -3.09 8.36
N VAL A 84 -62.27 -4.37 8.24
CA VAL A 84 -61.33 -5.50 8.10
C VAL A 84 -60.47 -5.38 6.84
N LEU A 85 -61.03 -4.93 5.70
CA LEU A 85 -60.27 -4.70 4.47
C LEU A 85 -59.23 -3.57 4.65
N PHE A 86 -59.60 -2.46 5.29
CA PHE A 86 -58.67 -1.38 5.58
C PHE A 86 -57.56 -1.81 6.55
N LEU A 87 -57.91 -2.60 7.57
CA LEU A 87 -56.95 -3.18 8.52
C LEU A 87 -55.98 -4.13 7.83
N TYR A 88 -56.48 -5.01 6.96
CA TYR A 88 -55.69 -5.96 6.17
C TYR A 88 -54.71 -5.27 5.21
N ASN A 89 -55.18 -4.23 4.51
CA ASN A 89 -54.33 -3.41 3.63
C ASN A 89 -53.26 -2.63 4.42
N SER A 90 -53.50 -2.37 5.72
CA SER A 90 -52.59 -1.62 6.60
C SER A 90 -51.66 -2.49 7.45
N LYS A 91 -51.80 -3.83 7.41
CA LYS A 91 -51.16 -4.77 8.35
C LYS A 91 -49.64 -4.61 8.51
N GLU A 92 -48.93 -4.24 7.43
CA GLU A 92 -47.47 -4.04 7.44
C GLU A 92 -47.03 -2.77 8.17
N ILE A 93 -47.88 -1.72 8.15
CA ILE A 93 -47.63 -0.47 8.86
C ILE A 93 -47.99 -0.62 10.36
N LEU A 94 -48.97 -1.46 10.66
CA LEU A 94 -49.49 -1.71 12.01
C LEU A 94 -48.57 -2.58 12.88
N ASN A 95 -47.58 -3.25 12.29
CA ASN A 95 -46.54 -3.99 13.01
C ASN A 95 -45.16 -3.53 12.50
N PRO A 96 -44.55 -2.49 13.10
CA PRO A 96 -43.30 -1.92 12.61
C PRO A 96 -42.16 -2.95 12.52
N THR A 97 -41.80 -3.32 11.29
CA THR A 97 -40.76 -4.34 11.00
C THR A 97 -39.36 -3.76 10.77
N ASN A 98 -39.26 -2.43 10.59
CA ASN A 98 -38.02 -1.75 10.23
C ASN A 98 -37.89 -0.38 10.93
N LEU A 99 -36.68 0.17 10.89
CA LEU A 99 -36.32 1.41 11.60
C LEU A 99 -37.15 2.62 11.16
N SER A 100 -37.41 2.77 9.86
CA SER A 100 -38.19 3.89 9.34
C SER A 100 -39.61 3.91 9.92
N MET A 101 -40.28 2.74 9.97
CA MET A 101 -41.59 2.60 10.60
C MET A 101 -41.56 2.87 12.11
N CYS A 102 -40.49 2.47 12.82
CA CYS A 102 -40.35 2.73 14.25
C CYS A 102 -40.16 4.23 14.56
N ILE A 103 -39.31 4.92 13.78
CA ILE A 103 -39.12 6.37 13.89
C ILE A 103 -40.44 7.09 13.57
N LYS A 104 -41.15 6.68 12.51
CA LYS A 104 -42.47 7.23 12.15
C LYS A 104 -43.50 7.04 13.26
N TYR A 105 -43.49 5.88 13.94
CA TYR A 105 -44.34 5.65 15.10
C TYR A 105 -44.01 6.62 16.24
N VAL A 106 -42.73 6.78 16.61
CA VAL A 106 -42.30 7.74 17.64
C VAL A 106 -42.73 9.17 17.30
N THR A 107 -42.50 9.64 16.07
CA THR A 107 -42.88 11.00 15.67
C THR A 107 -44.39 11.24 15.62
N THR A 108 -45.20 10.17 15.55
CA THR A 108 -46.67 10.24 15.47
C THR A 108 -47.34 10.10 16.85
N PHE A 109 -46.77 9.30 17.75
CA PHE A 109 -47.41 8.92 19.02
C PHE A 109 -46.70 9.44 20.27
N CYS A 110 -45.43 9.84 20.21
CA CYS A 110 -44.76 10.40 21.36
C CYS A 110 -45.34 11.80 21.67
N PRO A 111 -45.83 12.04 22.91
CA PRO A 111 -46.30 13.36 23.31
C PRO A 111 -45.15 14.39 23.34
N PRO A 112 -45.43 15.71 23.28
CA PRO A 112 -44.41 16.76 23.32
C PRO A 112 -43.53 16.72 24.57
N ILE A 113 -44.08 16.29 25.70
CA ILE A 113 -43.34 15.91 26.91
C ILE A 113 -43.41 14.38 26.99
N PRO A 114 -42.35 13.64 26.63
CA PRO A 114 -42.40 12.18 26.46
C PRO A 114 -42.82 11.39 27.71
N ASN A 115 -42.49 11.85 28.91
CA ASN A 115 -42.66 11.09 30.16
C ASN A 115 -42.15 9.63 29.98
N ASP A 116 -42.89 8.64 30.49
CA ASP A 116 -42.52 7.22 30.37
C ASP A 116 -42.79 6.58 28.99
N PHE A 117 -43.19 7.34 27.94
CA PHE A 117 -43.54 6.80 26.61
C PHE A 117 -42.50 5.82 26.05
N PHE A 118 -41.21 6.14 26.16
CA PHE A 118 -40.13 5.29 25.64
C PHE A 118 -39.89 4.00 26.45
N TYR A 119 -40.38 3.92 27.68
CA TYR A 119 -40.28 2.72 28.53
C TYR A 119 -41.53 1.85 28.50
N THR A 120 -42.71 2.46 28.37
CA THR A 120 -43.99 1.78 28.40
C THR A 120 -44.54 1.57 26.99
N ASP A 121 -45.00 2.65 26.36
CA ASP A 121 -45.71 2.61 25.08
C ASP A 121 -44.83 2.11 23.94
N PHE A 122 -43.64 2.68 23.76
CA PHE A 122 -42.75 2.35 22.65
C PHE A 122 -42.29 0.89 22.69
N ILE A 123 -41.81 0.42 23.85
CA ILE A 123 -41.29 -0.95 24.00
C ILE A 123 -42.41 -1.98 23.81
N LYS A 124 -43.62 -1.72 24.33
CA LYS A 124 -44.78 -2.61 24.11
C LYS A 124 -45.29 -2.59 22.67
N SER A 125 -45.04 -1.50 21.92
CA SER A 125 -45.56 -1.30 20.56
C SER A 125 -44.64 -1.85 19.45
N ILE A 126 -43.49 -2.44 19.78
CA ILE A 126 -42.53 -2.98 18.79
C ILE A 126 -42.21 -4.46 19.12
N SER A 127 -42.52 -5.36 18.17
CA SER A 127 -42.41 -6.82 18.35
C SER A 127 -40.98 -7.37 18.54
N SER A 128 -39.94 -6.58 18.27
CA SER A 128 -38.54 -7.03 18.24
C SER A 128 -37.63 -6.22 19.17
N PRO A 129 -37.05 -6.83 20.22
CA PRO A 129 -36.08 -6.15 21.11
C PRO A 129 -34.84 -5.62 20.39
N THR A 130 -34.36 -6.31 19.36
CA THR A 130 -33.26 -5.84 18.50
C THR A 130 -33.65 -4.52 17.82
N LEU A 131 -34.85 -4.45 17.26
CA LEU A 131 -35.34 -3.28 16.52
C LEU A 131 -35.56 -2.08 17.44
N ILE A 132 -36.06 -2.30 18.67
CA ILE A 132 -36.16 -1.30 19.73
C ILE A 132 -34.79 -0.65 19.99
N ILE A 133 -33.76 -1.48 20.22
CA ILE A 133 -32.39 -1.02 20.51
C ILE A 133 -31.79 -0.25 19.32
N GLN A 134 -31.95 -0.77 18.09
CA GLN A 134 -31.50 -0.09 16.88
C GLN A 134 -32.23 1.26 16.70
N CYS A 135 -33.50 1.34 17.07
CA CYS A 135 -34.27 2.59 17.02
C CYS A 135 -33.78 3.61 18.05
N PHE A 136 -33.50 3.22 19.30
CA PHE A 136 -32.87 4.12 20.29
C PHE A 136 -31.53 4.66 19.80
N TYR A 137 -30.70 3.81 19.18
CA TYR A 137 -29.43 4.22 18.58
C TYR A 137 -29.62 5.23 17.44
N GLU A 138 -30.50 4.97 16.47
CA GLU A 138 -30.76 5.92 15.37
C GLU A 138 -31.42 7.22 15.87
N MET A 139 -32.35 7.18 16.83
CA MET A 139 -32.92 8.38 17.46
C MET A 139 -31.86 9.24 18.16
N ASN A 140 -30.95 8.62 18.91
CA ASN A 140 -29.82 9.33 19.52
C ASN A 140 -28.87 9.89 18.46
N LYS A 141 -28.60 9.15 17.37
CA LYS A 141 -27.70 9.56 16.29
C LYS A 141 -28.24 10.77 15.51
N ILE A 142 -29.53 10.76 15.14
CA ILE A 142 -30.18 11.87 14.43
C ILE A 142 -30.59 13.04 15.34
N GLN A 143 -30.38 12.93 16.66
CA GLN A 143 -30.89 13.87 17.69
C GLN A 143 -32.40 14.12 17.55
N LEU A 144 -33.21 13.06 17.48
CA LEU A 144 -34.67 13.22 17.34
C LEU A 144 -35.22 14.05 18.52
N PRO A 145 -35.97 15.16 18.29
CA PRO A 145 -36.33 16.10 19.36
C PRO A 145 -37.05 15.46 20.56
N GLN A 146 -38.00 14.56 20.30
CA GLN A 146 -38.71 13.82 21.34
C GLN A 146 -37.77 12.92 22.17
N TRP A 147 -36.74 12.36 21.55
CA TRP A 147 -35.76 11.51 22.24
C TRP A 147 -34.78 12.35 23.08
N THR A 148 -34.36 13.52 22.58
CA THR A 148 -33.53 14.44 23.37
C THR A 148 -34.29 15.05 24.53
N GLU A 149 -35.57 15.38 24.35
CA GLU A 149 -36.47 15.91 25.40
C GLU A 149 -36.87 14.84 26.43
N PHE A 150 -36.80 13.56 26.07
CA PHE A 150 -36.93 12.47 27.02
C PHE A 150 -35.68 12.35 27.90
N LEU A 151 -34.49 12.29 27.28
CA LEU A 151 -33.24 12.13 28.02
C LEU A 151 -32.83 13.36 28.85
N SER A 152 -33.37 14.55 28.57
CA SER A 152 -33.17 15.76 29.38
C SER A 152 -33.92 15.75 30.72
N GLN A 153 -34.93 14.88 30.88
CA GLN A 153 -35.72 14.78 32.11
C GLN A 153 -34.91 14.12 33.24
N TYR A 154 -35.06 14.67 34.45
CA TYR A 154 -34.31 14.26 35.63
C TYR A 154 -34.51 12.77 35.97
N GLY A 155 -33.41 12.01 36.08
CA GLY A 155 -33.42 10.58 36.40
C GLY A 155 -33.75 9.64 35.22
N VAL A 156 -34.13 10.16 34.04
CA VAL A 156 -34.44 9.32 32.87
C VAL A 156 -33.18 8.71 32.28
N ALA A 157 -32.07 9.45 32.20
CA ALA A 157 -30.80 8.87 31.75
C ALA A 157 -30.40 7.67 32.62
N GLU A 158 -30.44 7.79 33.95
CA GLU A 158 -30.17 6.69 34.89
C GLU A 158 -31.13 5.50 34.70
N ARG A 159 -32.44 5.74 34.62
CA ARG A 159 -33.45 4.68 34.40
C ARG A 159 -33.21 3.93 33.08
N PHE A 160 -32.67 4.59 32.04
CA PHE A 160 -32.27 3.91 30.80
C PHE A 160 -31.08 2.98 31.03
N PHE A 161 -30.09 3.36 31.85
CA PHE A 161 -29.02 2.44 32.25
C PHE A 161 -29.55 1.27 33.06
N ASP A 162 -30.40 1.49 34.06
CA ASP A 162 -30.93 0.41 34.91
C ASP A 162 -31.65 -0.67 34.10
N LEU A 163 -32.44 -0.27 33.09
CA LEU A 163 -33.17 -1.18 32.22
C LEU A 163 -32.27 -1.93 31.22
N PHE A 164 -31.31 -1.25 30.59
CA PHE A 164 -30.57 -1.84 29.45
C PHE A 164 -29.15 -2.32 29.77
N LEU A 165 -28.55 -1.93 30.89
CA LEU A 165 -27.18 -2.34 31.25
C LEU A 165 -27.04 -3.85 31.46
N MET A 166 -28.11 -4.53 31.90
CA MET A 166 -28.15 -5.99 32.02
C MET A 166 -28.27 -6.71 30.66
N SER A 167 -28.75 -6.03 29.63
CA SER A 167 -28.80 -6.57 28.26
C SER A 167 -27.41 -6.66 27.61
N LEU A 168 -26.41 -5.91 28.11
CA LEU A 168 -24.99 -6.07 27.80
C LEU A 168 -24.38 -7.29 28.55
N SER A 169 -25.11 -8.40 28.57
CA SER A 169 -24.83 -9.55 29.45
C SER A 169 -23.56 -10.31 29.07
N LYS A 170 -23.04 -11.07 30.04
CA LYS A 170 -21.80 -11.85 29.95
C LYS A 170 -21.89 -13.13 29.10
N GLN A 171 -23.00 -13.37 28.39
CA GLN A 171 -23.19 -14.61 27.62
C GLN A 171 -22.43 -14.56 26.27
N PRO A 172 -21.93 -15.71 25.76
CA PRO A 172 -21.28 -15.77 24.47
C PRO A 172 -22.30 -15.57 23.33
N ILE A 173 -22.17 -14.46 22.60
CA ILE A 173 -23.07 -14.09 21.50
C ILE A 173 -22.67 -14.88 20.25
N LYS A 174 -23.56 -15.78 19.79
CA LYS A 174 -23.41 -16.56 18.54
C LYS A 174 -24.28 -16.04 17.38
N ASP A 175 -25.12 -15.07 17.66
CA ASP A 175 -26.19 -14.57 16.80
C ASP A 175 -25.82 -13.15 16.36
N GLU A 176 -25.54 -12.98 15.07
CA GLU A 176 -25.04 -11.71 14.51
C GLU A 176 -26.06 -10.58 14.67
N ILE A 177 -27.35 -10.87 14.54
CA ILE A 177 -28.43 -9.88 14.71
C ILE A 177 -28.46 -9.37 16.16
N LYS A 178 -28.24 -10.25 17.14
CA LYS A 178 -28.10 -9.84 18.55
C LYS A 178 -26.79 -9.11 18.82
N LEU A 179 -25.71 -9.45 18.12
CA LEU A 179 -24.44 -8.74 18.25
C LEU A 179 -24.56 -7.30 17.73
N ASP A 180 -25.26 -7.08 16.61
CA ASP A 180 -25.54 -5.74 16.09
C ASP A 180 -26.43 -4.92 17.03
N ALA A 181 -27.45 -5.52 17.63
CA ALA A 181 -28.21 -4.87 18.71
C ALA A 181 -27.28 -4.46 19.87
N ILE A 182 -26.38 -5.35 20.30
CA ILE A 182 -25.45 -5.07 21.40
C ILE A 182 -24.43 -3.98 21.04
N PHE A 183 -24.02 -3.87 19.76
CA PHE A 183 -23.25 -2.71 19.30
C PHE A 183 -24.03 -1.41 19.40
N CYS A 184 -25.23 -1.35 18.80
CA CYS A 184 -26.12 -0.19 18.87
C CYS A 184 -26.39 0.23 20.32
N LEU A 185 -26.60 -0.74 21.21
CA LEU A 185 -26.80 -0.48 22.64
C LEU A 185 -25.54 0.08 23.30
N SER A 186 -24.37 -0.52 23.03
CA SER A 186 -23.11 -0.03 23.59
C SER A 186 -22.76 1.39 23.12
N ASP A 187 -23.09 1.73 21.87
CA ASP A 187 -22.89 3.06 21.30
C ASP A 187 -23.84 4.07 21.97
N VAL A 188 -25.16 3.82 21.98
CA VAL A 188 -26.12 4.76 22.56
C VAL A 188 -25.91 4.97 24.06
N MET A 189 -25.59 3.92 24.81
CA MET A 189 -25.27 4.05 26.24
C MET A 189 -23.99 4.87 26.48
N THR A 190 -22.98 4.73 25.61
CA THR A 190 -21.75 5.53 25.71
C THR A 190 -22.00 7.00 25.35
N ASP A 191 -22.83 7.26 24.34
CA ASP A 191 -23.22 8.62 23.96
C ASP A 191 -24.03 9.32 25.04
N ILE A 192 -25.03 8.63 25.64
CA ILE A 192 -25.81 9.14 26.78
C ILE A 192 -24.87 9.48 27.94
N LEU A 193 -23.96 8.55 28.31
CA LEU A 193 -22.95 8.82 29.34
C LEU A 193 -22.06 10.02 28.99
N SER A 194 -21.74 10.25 27.71
CA SER A 194 -20.89 11.37 27.31
C SER A 194 -21.55 12.74 27.49
N LYS A 195 -22.86 12.80 27.24
CA LYS A 195 -23.71 14.01 27.27
C LYS A 195 -24.20 14.34 28.68
N TYR A 196 -24.78 13.37 29.38
CA TYR A 196 -25.49 13.57 30.65
C TYR A 196 -24.59 13.29 31.85
N ARG A 197 -23.63 14.20 32.11
CA ARG A 197 -22.66 14.06 33.21
C ARG A 197 -23.22 14.38 34.59
N GLU A 198 -24.37 15.06 34.64
CA GLU A 198 -25.11 15.46 35.85
C GLU A 198 -25.76 14.25 36.58
N MET A 199 -25.72 13.04 36.02
CA MET A 199 -26.36 11.84 36.60
C MET A 199 -25.87 11.54 38.03
N VAL A 200 -26.79 11.29 38.96
CA VAL A 200 -26.51 11.09 40.40
C VAL A 200 -25.52 9.95 40.65
N HIS A 201 -25.54 8.93 39.80
CA HIS A 201 -24.67 7.75 39.88
C HIS A 201 -23.68 7.64 38.70
N PHE A 202 -23.35 8.75 38.03
CA PHE A 202 -22.49 8.82 36.85
C PHE A 202 -21.26 7.88 36.88
N ASN A 203 -20.41 8.01 37.90
CA ASN A 203 -19.17 7.22 38.02
C ASN A 203 -19.43 5.72 38.26
N LEU A 204 -20.54 5.35 38.92
CA LEU A 204 -20.92 3.96 39.16
C LEU A 204 -21.49 3.32 37.89
N ILE A 205 -22.46 3.99 37.26
CA ILE A 205 -23.07 3.59 35.99
C ILE A 205 -21.99 3.39 34.92
N GLY A 206 -21.13 4.39 34.75
CA GLY A 206 -20.06 4.35 33.78
C GLY A 206 -19.02 3.24 34.07
N SER A 207 -18.73 2.97 35.35
CA SER A 207 -17.85 1.85 35.72
C SER A 207 -18.47 0.50 35.39
N ASN A 208 -19.77 0.32 35.63
CA ASN A 208 -20.46 -0.93 35.33
C ASN A 208 -20.59 -1.15 33.81
N LEU A 209 -20.83 -0.07 33.04
CA LEU A 209 -20.76 -0.11 31.58
C LEU A 209 -19.36 -0.51 31.11
N PHE A 210 -18.31 0.09 31.66
CA PHE A 210 -16.92 -0.25 31.34
C PHE A 210 -16.62 -1.73 31.57
N ASP A 211 -17.01 -2.28 32.73
CA ASP A 211 -16.76 -3.67 33.10
C ASP A 211 -17.54 -4.65 32.19
N ASN A 212 -18.78 -4.32 31.78
CA ASN A 212 -19.55 -5.12 30.82
C ASN A 212 -18.96 -5.05 29.39
N LEU A 213 -18.59 -3.86 28.90
CA LEU A 213 -17.98 -3.72 27.57
C LEU A 213 -16.60 -4.38 27.49
N ILE A 214 -15.82 -4.41 28.57
CA ILE A 214 -14.58 -5.21 28.64
C ILE A 214 -14.86 -6.70 28.50
N ASP A 215 -15.90 -7.22 29.15
CA ASP A 215 -16.24 -8.64 29.10
C ASP A 215 -16.79 -9.05 27.71
N LEU A 216 -17.58 -8.20 27.08
CA LEU A 216 -17.99 -8.36 25.67
C LEU A 216 -16.79 -8.32 24.72
N ALA A 217 -15.88 -7.34 24.87
CA ALA A 217 -14.66 -7.25 24.07
C ALA A 217 -13.77 -8.49 24.22
N LYS A 218 -13.72 -9.12 25.41
CA LYS A 218 -13.01 -10.41 25.60
C LYS A 218 -13.63 -11.58 24.83
N LYS A 219 -14.92 -11.54 24.52
CA LYS A 219 -15.71 -12.69 24.02
C LYS A 219 -16.04 -12.65 22.53
N THR A 220 -15.92 -11.52 21.86
CA THR A 220 -16.20 -11.37 20.42
C THR A 220 -14.98 -11.60 19.52
N SER A 221 -15.18 -11.67 18.20
CA SER A 221 -14.09 -11.75 17.21
C SER A 221 -13.26 -10.45 17.17
N ASP A 222 -12.05 -10.48 16.61
CA ASP A 222 -11.14 -9.33 16.63
C ASP A 222 -11.68 -8.11 15.87
N GLN A 223 -12.32 -8.29 14.71
CA GLN A 223 -12.98 -7.21 13.97
C GLN A 223 -14.07 -6.53 14.82
N ASN A 224 -14.91 -7.34 15.47
CA ASN A 224 -16.02 -6.91 16.31
C ASN A 224 -15.57 -6.23 17.62
N CYS A 225 -14.37 -6.56 18.10
CA CYS A 225 -13.77 -5.98 19.30
C CYS A 225 -13.54 -4.45 19.17
N LEU A 226 -13.29 -3.93 17.95
CA LEU A 226 -13.05 -2.51 17.70
C LEU A 226 -14.17 -1.59 18.19
N ARG A 227 -15.44 -1.98 17.96
CA ARG A 227 -16.60 -1.16 18.32
C ARG A 227 -16.67 -0.96 19.84
N PHE A 228 -16.51 -2.04 20.60
CA PHE A 228 -16.44 -1.97 22.06
C PHE A 228 -15.22 -1.18 22.55
N PHE A 229 -14.06 -1.34 21.90
CA PHE A 229 -12.87 -0.58 22.27
C PHE A 229 -13.02 0.94 22.07
N ARG A 230 -13.66 1.40 20.98
CA ARG A 230 -14.02 2.82 20.81
C ARG A 230 -14.81 3.34 22.00
N ASN A 231 -15.80 2.58 22.44
CA ASN A 231 -16.70 2.97 23.52
C ASN A 231 -15.97 2.97 24.87
N LEU A 232 -15.16 1.95 25.14
CA LEU A 232 -14.28 1.87 26.30
C LEU A 232 -13.29 3.06 26.36
N PHE A 233 -12.74 3.51 25.22
CA PHE A 233 -11.88 4.70 25.15
C PHE A 233 -12.62 5.97 25.54
N THR A 234 -13.86 6.16 25.05
CA THR A 234 -14.71 7.30 25.44
C THR A 234 -14.99 7.28 26.94
N ILE A 235 -15.42 6.14 27.48
CA ILE A 235 -15.72 5.95 28.91
C ILE A 235 -14.50 6.25 29.80
N ILE A 236 -13.31 5.77 29.42
CA ILE A 236 -12.03 6.05 30.10
C ILE A 236 -11.70 7.54 30.21
N ASN A 237 -12.10 8.33 29.21
CA ASN A 237 -11.88 9.78 29.18
C ASN A 237 -12.94 10.55 29.96
N LEU A 238 -14.14 9.98 30.13
CA LEU A 238 -15.26 10.59 30.85
C LEU A 238 -15.18 10.40 32.38
N ILE A 239 -14.79 9.20 32.84
CA ILE A 239 -14.93 8.82 34.26
C ILE A 239 -13.73 9.25 35.13
N GLU A 240 -14.05 9.85 36.27
CA GLU A 240 -13.12 10.14 37.35
C GLU A 240 -12.92 8.92 38.25
N PHE A 241 -12.33 7.86 37.69
CA PHE A 241 -11.86 6.74 38.49
C PHE A 241 -10.81 7.23 39.50
N ASN A 242 -10.93 6.81 40.77
CA ASN A 242 -9.85 6.89 41.76
C ASN A 242 -8.54 6.43 41.09
N HIS A 243 -7.48 7.23 41.22
CA HIS A 243 -6.19 7.06 40.52
C HIS A 243 -5.67 5.61 40.52
N LYS A 244 -5.84 4.86 41.62
CA LYS A 244 -5.49 3.43 41.70
C LYS A 244 -6.36 2.58 40.77
N ARG A 245 -7.69 2.62 40.91
CA ARG A 245 -8.62 1.88 40.05
C ARG A 245 -8.46 2.30 38.58
N LYS A 246 -8.18 3.57 38.31
CA LYS A 246 -7.89 4.09 36.96
C LYS A 246 -6.71 3.33 36.34
N LEU A 247 -5.56 3.31 37.02
CA LEU A 247 -4.36 2.60 36.56
C LEU A 247 -4.61 1.10 36.37
N ASP A 248 -5.35 0.45 37.28
CA ASP A 248 -5.62 -0.98 37.19
C ASP A 248 -6.57 -1.32 36.01
N LEU A 249 -7.61 -0.50 35.77
CA LEU A 249 -8.47 -0.63 34.59
C LEU A 249 -7.73 -0.32 33.29
N PHE A 250 -6.87 0.70 33.27
CA PHE A 250 -5.98 1.01 32.14
C PHE A 250 -5.04 -0.16 31.83
N ARG A 251 -4.42 -0.79 32.85
CA ARG A 251 -3.54 -1.96 32.68
C ARG A 251 -4.32 -3.17 32.16
N LEU A 252 -5.48 -3.47 32.75
CA LEU A 252 -6.34 -4.56 32.31
C LEU A 252 -6.78 -4.37 30.86
N PHE A 253 -7.27 -3.18 30.52
CA PHE A 253 -7.61 -2.79 29.15
C PHE A 253 -6.42 -2.96 28.21
N PHE A 254 -5.26 -2.41 28.59
CA PHE A 254 -4.03 -2.45 27.79
C PHE A 254 -3.58 -3.89 27.52
N GLU A 255 -3.61 -4.79 28.50
CA GLU A 255 -3.22 -6.19 28.31
C GLU A 255 -4.24 -6.99 27.46
N ILE A 256 -5.55 -6.74 27.61
CA ILE A 256 -6.58 -7.35 26.74
C ILE A 256 -6.40 -6.88 25.30
N PHE A 257 -6.25 -5.57 25.09
CA PHE A 257 -6.10 -4.99 23.78
C PHE A 257 -4.78 -5.45 23.16
N LYS A 258 -3.65 -5.33 23.85
CA LYS A 258 -2.34 -5.84 23.45
C LYS A 258 -2.42 -7.27 22.96
N LYS A 259 -3.04 -8.18 23.72
CA LYS A 259 -3.19 -9.59 23.35
C LYS A 259 -3.96 -9.80 22.03
N ARG A 260 -4.92 -8.92 21.71
CA ARG A 260 -5.72 -9.00 20.46
C ARG A 260 -5.08 -8.26 19.29
N ALA A 261 -4.57 -7.05 19.50
CA ALA A 261 -3.87 -6.27 18.47
C ALA A 261 -2.59 -6.93 17.98
N LEU A 262 -1.94 -7.71 18.85
CA LEU A 262 -0.86 -8.61 18.47
C LEU A 262 -1.23 -9.59 17.36
N ASN A 263 -2.48 -10.03 17.30
CA ASN A 263 -2.96 -11.03 16.35
C ASN A 263 -3.66 -10.38 15.15
N SER A 264 -3.90 -9.06 15.17
CA SER A 264 -4.63 -8.35 14.12
C SER A 264 -4.06 -6.95 13.87
N GLN A 265 -3.38 -6.81 12.72
CA GLN A 265 -2.78 -5.55 12.26
C GLN A 265 -3.81 -4.41 12.14
N ILE A 266 -5.07 -4.73 11.83
CA ILE A 266 -6.17 -3.76 11.74
C ILE A 266 -6.39 -3.05 13.09
N LEU A 267 -6.24 -3.77 14.21
CA LEU A 267 -6.39 -3.21 15.56
C LEU A 267 -5.16 -2.40 16.00
N LEU A 268 -3.98 -2.72 15.46
CA LEU A 268 -2.70 -2.23 15.97
C LEU A 268 -2.53 -0.72 15.76
N ALA A 269 -2.86 -0.19 14.59
CA ALA A 269 -2.70 1.24 14.33
C ALA A 269 -3.63 2.14 15.19
N PRO A 270 -4.96 1.91 15.25
CA PRO A 270 -5.86 2.71 16.11
C PRO A 270 -5.46 2.64 17.60
N PHE A 271 -5.00 1.48 18.06
CA PHE A 271 -4.53 1.28 19.42
C PHE A 271 -3.30 2.10 19.76
N LEU A 272 -2.30 2.10 18.88
CA LEU A 272 -1.05 2.82 19.10
C LEU A 272 -1.28 4.33 19.04
N GLU A 273 -2.15 4.83 18.17
CA GLU A 273 -2.56 6.25 18.19
C GLU A 273 -3.26 6.62 19.50
N TRP A 274 -4.20 5.80 19.97
CA TRP A 274 -4.83 6.04 21.28
C TRP A 274 -3.80 6.00 22.42
N CYS A 275 -2.87 5.03 22.42
CA CYS A 275 -1.81 4.93 23.41
C CYS A 275 -0.93 6.19 23.43
N LEU A 276 -0.57 6.73 22.25
CA LEU A 276 0.17 7.99 22.15
C LEU A 276 -0.63 9.16 22.73
N ASN A 277 -1.93 9.26 22.44
CA ASN A 277 -2.79 10.31 22.99
C ASN A 277 -2.93 10.22 24.52
N GLN A 278 -2.92 9.01 25.10
CA GLN A 278 -2.94 8.83 26.56
C GLN A 278 -1.58 9.11 27.24
N ILE A 279 -0.45 9.09 26.51
CA ILE A 279 0.84 9.60 27.01
C ILE A 279 0.75 11.11 27.24
N GLU A 280 0.18 11.87 26.28
CA GLU A 280 0.06 13.32 26.37
C GLU A 280 -0.79 13.73 27.60
N LEU A 281 -1.80 12.93 27.94
CA LEU A 281 -2.62 13.07 29.14
C LEU A 281 -1.96 12.50 30.42
N ARG A 282 -0.70 12.06 30.37
CA ARG A 282 0.08 11.43 31.45
C ARG A 282 -0.55 10.18 32.08
N LYS A 283 -1.43 9.47 31.35
CA LYS A 283 -2.15 8.27 31.87
C LYS A 283 -1.46 6.95 31.59
N LEU A 284 -0.57 6.89 30.60
CA LEU A 284 0.25 5.71 30.27
C LEU A 284 1.73 6.06 30.27
N SER A 285 2.57 5.16 30.76
CA SER A 285 4.03 5.33 30.65
C SER A 285 4.51 5.03 29.23
N PRO A 286 5.21 5.97 28.57
CA PRO A 286 5.92 5.73 27.31
C PRO A 286 6.76 4.45 27.30
N LYS A 287 7.43 4.16 28.42
CA LYS A 287 8.28 2.98 28.60
C LYS A 287 7.50 1.66 28.48
N LEU A 288 6.29 1.59 29.02
CA LEU A 288 5.43 0.41 28.96
C LEU A 288 4.96 0.12 27.52
N ILE A 289 4.57 1.17 26.79
CA ILE A 289 4.16 1.07 25.38
C ILE A 289 5.37 0.62 24.53
N ALA A 290 6.54 1.24 24.69
CA ALA A 290 7.76 0.86 23.99
C ALA A 290 8.13 -0.61 24.23
N SER A 291 8.16 -1.06 25.49
CA SER A 291 8.48 -2.44 25.84
C SER A 291 7.48 -3.45 25.26
N THR A 292 6.19 -3.09 25.22
CA THR A 292 5.14 -3.91 24.62
C THR A 292 5.28 -4.02 23.11
N MET A 293 5.51 -2.91 22.40
CA MET A 293 5.76 -2.96 20.96
C MET A 293 6.99 -3.80 20.60
N ILE A 294 8.01 -3.80 21.47
CA ILE A 294 9.27 -4.51 21.26
C ILE A 294 9.18 -6.00 21.63
N SER A 295 8.31 -6.40 22.57
CA SER A 295 8.06 -7.81 22.86
C SER A 295 7.35 -8.54 21.70
N ASN A 296 6.71 -7.78 20.81
CA ASN A 296 5.88 -8.28 19.74
C ASN A 296 6.75 -8.63 18.53
N LYS A 297 6.69 -9.88 18.04
CA LYS A 297 7.42 -10.32 16.84
C LYS A 297 6.47 -11.03 15.87
N PRO A 298 6.56 -10.77 14.55
CA PRO A 298 7.47 -9.81 13.89
C PRO A 298 6.98 -8.35 14.02
N VAL A 299 7.92 -7.39 13.99
CA VAL A 299 7.62 -5.94 13.94
C VAL A 299 7.41 -5.49 12.50
N ASP A 300 6.35 -4.74 12.26
CA ASP A 300 5.93 -4.21 10.96
C ASP A 300 6.28 -2.71 10.79
N LEU A 301 5.99 -2.16 9.60
CA LEU A 301 6.24 -0.75 9.27
C LEU A 301 5.40 0.22 10.13
N ILE A 302 4.19 -0.19 10.51
CA ILE A 302 3.31 0.55 11.43
C ILE A 302 4.02 0.70 12.77
N SER A 303 4.51 -0.41 13.33
CA SER A 303 5.25 -0.42 14.60
C SER A 303 6.52 0.43 14.54
N PHE A 304 7.26 0.45 13.41
CA PHE A 304 8.40 1.37 13.25
C PHE A 304 8.00 2.85 13.33
N HIS A 305 6.91 3.25 12.65
CA HIS A 305 6.41 4.63 12.71
C HIS A 305 6.01 5.06 14.12
N TYR A 306 5.33 4.18 14.87
CA TYR A 306 4.94 4.46 16.24
C TYR A 306 6.13 4.44 17.22
N LEU A 307 7.10 3.53 17.05
CA LEU A 307 8.34 3.54 17.83
C LEU A 307 9.13 4.84 17.60
N GLU A 308 9.21 5.32 16.35
CA GLU A 308 9.81 6.61 15.99
C GLU A 308 9.13 7.80 16.68
N ARG A 309 7.79 7.91 16.58
CA ARG A 309 7.02 8.97 17.26
C ARG A 309 7.21 8.91 18.77
N LEU A 310 7.22 7.72 19.35
CA LEU A 310 7.36 7.49 20.79
C LEU A 310 8.73 7.93 21.31
N VAL A 311 9.81 7.54 20.62
CA VAL A 311 11.19 7.89 21.01
C VAL A 311 11.54 9.35 20.78
N LEU A 312 11.01 9.99 19.73
CA LEU A 312 11.26 11.41 19.47
C LEU A 312 10.50 12.34 20.43
N ARG A 313 9.31 11.93 20.88
CA ARG A 313 8.50 12.68 21.86
C ARG A 313 8.96 12.45 23.31
N ASN A 314 9.39 11.23 23.66
CA ASN A 314 9.67 10.82 25.04
C ASN A 314 11.09 10.22 25.18
N THR A 315 12.10 10.92 24.65
CA THR A 315 13.49 10.42 24.51
C THR A 315 14.05 9.87 25.82
N ASN A 316 13.90 10.60 26.92
CA ASN A 316 14.46 10.24 28.24
C ASN A 316 13.93 8.90 28.77
N GLU A 317 12.64 8.60 28.58
CA GLU A 317 12.02 7.38 29.10
C GLU A 317 12.19 6.16 28.19
N THR A 318 12.33 6.38 26.88
CA THR A 318 12.12 5.33 25.87
C THR A 318 13.35 5.02 25.03
N ALA A 319 14.29 5.95 24.85
CA ALA A 319 15.49 5.73 24.03
C ALA A 319 16.34 4.56 24.58
N GLY A 320 16.38 4.37 25.89
CA GLY A 320 17.07 3.25 26.55
C GLY A 320 16.50 1.85 26.25
N ILE A 321 15.31 1.74 25.65
CA ILE A 321 14.73 0.48 25.17
C ILE A 321 14.70 0.45 23.64
N ILE A 322 14.28 1.55 23.01
CA ILE A 322 14.06 1.62 21.56
C ILE A 322 15.38 1.64 20.80
N VAL A 323 16.41 2.36 21.24
CA VAL A 323 17.71 2.39 20.55
C VAL A 323 18.39 1.01 20.55
N PRO A 324 18.52 0.27 21.68
CA PRO A 324 19.04 -1.09 21.65
C PRO A 324 18.28 -2.05 20.74
N TYR A 325 16.95 -1.96 20.72
CA TYR A 325 16.12 -2.79 19.84
C TYR A 325 16.36 -2.48 18.36
N LEU A 326 16.34 -1.19 17.99
CA LEU A 326 16.61 -0.73 16.63
C LEU A 326 18.04 -1.07 16.21
N SER A 327 19.06 -0.86 17.05
CA SER A 327 20.45 -1.27 16.79
C SER A 327 20.56 -2.78 16.49
N LYS A 328 19.86 -3.62 17.25
CA LYS A 328 19.81 -5.07 16.99
C LYS A 328 19.18 -5.38 15.63
N LEU A 329 18.07 -4.74 15.28
CA LEU A 329 17.42 -4.91 13.98
C LEU A 329 18.27 -4.40 12.81
N LEU A 330 18.99 -3.29 13.01
CA LEU A 330 19.93 -2.72 12.02
C LEU A 330 20.96 -3.77 11.60
N PHE A 331 21.46 -4.58 12.54
CA PHE A 331 22.42 -5.64 12.26
C PHE A 331 21.76 -6.94 11.75
N GLN A 332 20.55 -7.27 12.22
CA GLN A 332 19.90 -8.56 11.95
C GLN A 332 19.08 -8.60 10.65
N SER A 333 18.38 -7.51 10.27
CA SER A 333 17.45 -7.48 9.14
C SER A 333 17.93 -6.56 8.02
N VAL A 334 18.29 -7.13 6.88
CA VAL A 334 18.65 -6.38 5.66
C VAL A 334 17.46 -5.56 5.14
N ILE A 335 16.24 -6.11 5.23
CA ILE A 335 15.00 -5.49 4.73
C ILE A 335 14.72 -4.17 5.48
N PHE A 336 14.85 -4.18 6.82
CA PHE A 336 14.53 -3.00 7.63
C PHE A 336 15.72 -2.07 7.90
N MET A 337 16.94 -2.46 7.51
CA MET A 337 18.19 -1.74 7.78
C MET A 337 18.12 -0.25 7.42
N ARG A 338 17.49 0.11 6.28
CA ARG A 338 17.30 1.49 5.85
C ARG A 338 16.32 2.28 6.73
N THR A 339 15.14 1.71 7.00
CA THR A 339 14.11 2.33 7.86
C THR A 339 14.64 2.55 9.26
N VAL A 340 15.30 1.53 9.81
CA VAL A 340 15.96 1.55 11.11
C VAL A 340 17.09 2.60 11.17
N SER A 341 17.91 2.71 10.12
CA SER A 341 18.95 3.76 10.04
C SER A 341 18.36 5.18 10.06
N SER A 342 17.27 5.39 9.33
CA SER A 342 16.56 6.68 9.27
C SER A 342 16.00 7.09 10.64
N ILE A 343 15.39 6.14 11.36
CA ILE A 343 14.85 6.37 12.72
C ILE A 343 16.01 6.62 13.71
N LEU A 344 17.02 5.75 13.72
CA LEU A 344 18.18 5.91 14.59
C LEU A 344 18.88 7.24 14.37
N ASN A 345 19.04 7.69 13.13
CA ASN A 345 19.61 9.00 12.82
C ASN A 345 18.87 10.13 13.56
N LYS A 346 17.55 10.22 13.38
CA LYS A 346 16.72 11.27 14.01
C LYS A 346 16.81 11.23 15.55
N VAL A 347 16.92 10.04 16.13
CA VAL A 347 17.07 9.85 17.59
C VAL A 347 18.47 10.23 18.08
N LEU A 348 19.52 9.86 17.34
CA LEU A 348 20.92 10.10 17.71
C LEU A 348 21.36 11.56 17.46
N GLN A 349 20.64 12.29 16.60
CA GLN A 349 20.74 13.74 16.42
C GLN A 349 19.97 14.55 17.48
N ASN A 350 19.10 13.93 18.29
CA ASN A 350 18.34 14.65 19.31
C ASN A 350 19.28 15.10 20.45
N GLY A 351 19.40 16.42 20.67
CA GLY A 351 20.24 16.98 21.72
C GLY A 351 19.90 16.49 23.13
N ASN A 352 18.65 16.08 23.36
CA ASN A 352 18.17 15.54 24.63
C ASN A 352 18.39 14.02 24.78
N LEU A 353 19.27 13.39 23.99
CA LEU A 353 19.55 11.96 24.10
C LEU A 353 20.35 11.63 25.37
N PRO A 354 19.87 10.73 26.25
CA PRO A 354 20.58 10.33 27.46
C PRO A 354 21.97 9.73 27.20
N GLU A 355 22.96 10.09 28.03
CA GLU A 355 24.36 9.70 27.81
C GLU A 355 24.60 8.18 27.91
N ASN A 356 23.82 7.47 28.74
CA ASN A 356 23.84 6.00 28.78
C ASN A 356 23.42 5.37 27.43
N VAL A 357 22.53 6.02 26.67
CA VAL A 357 22.14 5.56 25.32
C VAL A 357 23.23 5.85 24.29
N LYS A 358 23.90 7.00 24.37
CA LYS A 358 25.10 7.28 23.54
C LYS A 358 26.20 6.26 23.81
N ASN A 359 26.49 5.97 25.07
CA ASN A 359 27.51 5.00 25.47
C ASN A 359 27.14 3.56 25.09
N PHE A 360 25.86 3.17 25.18
CA PHE A 360 25.38 1.93 24.58
C PHE A 360 25.65 1.88 23.07
N PHE A 361 25.34 2.95 22.32
CA PHE A 361 25.49 2.95 20.87
C PHE A 361 26.97 2.94 20.43
N LYS A 362 27.87 3.60 21.16
CA LYS A 362 29.33 3.50 20.99
C LYS A 362 29.80 2.04 21.14
N LYS A 363 29.38 1.34 22.21
CA LYS A 363 29.68 -0.09 22.43
C LYS A 363 29.09 -0.99 21.33
N PHE A 364 27.85 -0.74 20.91
CA PHE A 364 27.21 -1.45 19.80
C PHE A 364 27.99 -1.33 18.50
N LEU A 365 28.48 -0.14 18.14
CA LEU A 365 29.33 0.04 16.96
C LEU A 365 30.66 -0.73 17.07
N MET A 366 31.35 -0.65 18.21
CA MET A 366 32.58 -1.40 18.46
C MET A 366 32.39 -2.90 18.20
N HIS A 367 31.41 -3.53 18.86
CA HIS A 367 31.12 -4.95 18.67
C HIS A 367 30.65 -5.25 17.24
N SER A 368 29.90 -4.36 16.60
CA SER A 368 29.43 -4.52 15.23
C SER A 368 30.58 -4.47 14.22
N PHE A 369 31.60 -3.61 14.41
CA PHE A 369 32.78 -3.58 13.54
C PHE A 369 33.71 -4.78 13.75
N VAL A 370 33.87 -5.29 14.97
CA VAL A 370 34.51 -6.59 15.23
C VAL A 370 33.75 -7.72 14.51
N THR A 371 32.42 -7.73 14.62
CA THR A 371 31.57 -8.72 13.97
C THR A 371 31.65 -8.60 12.44
N VAL A 372 31.68 -7.39 11.88
CA VAL A 372 31.91 -7.17 10.43
C VAL A 372 33.26 -7.72 10.01
N SER A 373 34.34 -7.50 10.78
CA SER A 373 35.66 -8.06 10.47
C SER A 373 35.57 -9.59 10.33
N ILE A 374 35.02 -10.27 11.34
CA ILE A 374 34.90 -11.74 11.39
C ILE A 374 33.96 -12.27 10.29
N PHE A 375 32.77 -11.70 10.13
CA PHE A 375 31.74 -12.23 9.23
C PHE A 375 31.86 -11.75 7.77
N SER A 376 32.72 -10.77 7.47
CA SER A 376 32.97 -10.33 6.08
C SER A 376 33.68 -11.38 5.23
N GLU A 377 34.45 -12.28 5.87
CA GLU A 377 35.14 -13.41 5.23
C GLU A 377 34.16 -14.54 4.84
N LEU A 378 33.01 -14.62 5.53
CA LEU A 378 31.98 -15.60 5.25
C LEU A 378 31.03 -15.12 4.15
N LYS A 379 31.17 -15.66 2.93
CA LYS A 379 30.33 -15.33 1.75
C LYS A 379 28.82 -15.23 2.04
N LYS A 380 28.28 -16.09 2.90
CA LYS A 380 26.87 -16.09 3.34
C LYS A 380 26.42 -14.77 4.01
N TYR A 381 27.34 -14.08 4.68
CA TYR A 381 27.08 -12.85 5.44
C TYR A 381 27.67 -11.61 4.78
N GLN A 382 28.58 -11.75 3.81
CA GLN A 382 29.26 -10.65 3.11
C GLN A 382 28.30 -9.55 2.63
N ASN A 383 27.19 -9.89 1.95
CA ASN A 383 26.21 -8.90 1.49
C ASN A 383 25.52 -8.15 2.65
N ARG A 384 25.24 -8.83 3.77
CA ARG A 384 24.64 -8.21 4.96
C ARG A 384 25.65 -7.26 5.64
N MET A 385 26.90 -7.69 5.78
CA MET A 385 27.97 -6.86 6.35
C MET A 385 28.23 -5.63 5.47
N LEU A 386 28.27 -5.80 4.15
CA LEU A 386 28.43 -4.69 3.20
C LEU A 386 27.26 -3.70 3.29
N CYS A 387 26.01 -4.17 3.35
CA CYS A 387 24.85 -3.30 3.55
C CYS A 387 24.92 -2.55 4.88
N PHE A 388 25.28 -3.25 5.98
CA PHE A 388 25.41 -2.63 7.30
C PHE A 388 26.47 -1.53 7.30
N VAL A 389 27.68 -1.81 6.80
CA VAL A 389 28.76 -0.82 6.66
C VAL A 389 28.33 0.34 5.78
N THR A 390 27.67 0.08 4.64
CA THR A 390 27.16 1.13 3.74
C THR A 390 26.20 2.08 4.46
N TRP A 391 25.30 1.56 5.31
CA TRP A 391 24.39 2.41 6.08
C TRP A 391 25.09 3.13 7.23
N ILE A 392 26.00 2.50 7.96
CA ILE A 392 26.80 3.15 9.02
C ILE A 392 27.67 4.28 8.46
N PHE A 393 28.24 4.12 7.27
CA PHE A 393 29.01 5.16 6.57
C PHE A 393 28.16 6.18 5.80
N SER A 394 26.84 6.04 5.79
CA SER A 394 25.98 7.00 5.10
C SER A 394 25.94 8.36 5.81
N ASP A 395 25.55 9.39 5.05
CA ASP A 395 25.22 10.75 5.51
C ASP A 395 24.37 10.79 6.78
N TYR A 396 23.57 9.76 7.06
CA TYR A 396 22.78 9.66 8.28
C TYR A 396 23.67 9.71 9.53
N PHE A 397 24.59 8.75 9.70
CA PHE A 397 25.39 8.70 10.94
C PHE A 397 26.65 9.59 10.86
N MET A 398 27.21 9.79 9.66
CA MET A 398 28.43 10.60 9.49
C MET A 398 28.23 12.10 9.77
N LYS A 399 26.97 12.59 9.72
CA LYS A 399 26.61 13.96 10.11
C LYS A 399 26.40 14.14 11.62
N ILE A 400 26.45 13.07 12.41
CA ILE A 400 26.30 13.13 13.86
C ILE A 400 27.69 13.35 14.48
N GLU A 401 27.96 14.58 14.89
CA GLU A 401 29.28 15.06 15.32
C GLU A 401 29.94 14.17 16.38
N TRP A 402 29.21 13.79 17.43
CA TRP A 402 29.74 12.93 18.51
C TRP A 402 29.97 11.47 18.09
N LEU A 403 29.42 11.03 16.96
CA LEU A 403 29.37 9.63 16.53
C LEU A 403 30.35 9.32 15.40
N SER A 404 30.49 10.24 14.44
CA SER A 404 31.37 10.12 13.28
C SER A 404 32.83 9.75 13.65
N PRO A 405 33.47 10.35 14.67
CA PRO A 405 34.80 9.95 15.12
C PRO A 405 34.89 8.49 15.59
N PHE A 406 33.84 7.96 16.24
CA PHE A 406 33.81 6.56 16.67
C PHE A 406 33.62 5.59 15.51
N ILE A 407 32.79 5.95 14.51
CA ILE A 407 32.63 5.17 13.27
C ILE A 407 33.98 5.05 12.56
N LEU A 408 34.67 6.17 12.36
CA LEU A 408 36.00 6.19 11.74
C LEU A 408 37.04 5.41 12.56
N LYS A 409 37.09 5.60 13.88
CA LYS A 409 37.98 4.87 14.80
C LYS A 409 37.78 3.35 14.70
N TYR A 410 36.56 2.85 14.83
CA TYR A 410 36.31 1.40 14.83
C TYR A 410 36.37 0.77 13.44
N ALA A 411 36.02 1.49 12.37
CA ALA A 411 36.24 1.00 11.01
C ALA A 411 37.73 0.96 10.65
N PHE A 412 38.52 1.93 11.12
CA PHE A 412 39.98 1.86 11.02
C PHE A 412 40.50 0.65 11.80
N TYR A 413 40.06 0.39 13.03
CA TYR A 413 40.49 -0.83 13.75
C TYR A 413 40.09 -2.13 13.05
N ALA A 414 38.87 -2.25 12.49
CA ALA A 414 38.51 -3.45 11.72
C ALA A 414 39.42 -3.62 10.49
N SER A 415 39.76 -2.53 9.81
CA SER A 415 40.67 -2.51 8.65
C SER A 415 42.14 -2.75 9.04
N TYR A 416 42.57 -2.24 10.20
CA TYR A 416 43.92 -2.38 10.72
C TYR A 416 44.16 -3.75 11.34
N LYS A 417 43.18 -4.34 12.04
CA LYS A 417 43.27 -5.73 12.53
C LYS A 417 43.40 -6.67 11.33
N LYS A 418 42.62 -6.45 10.26
CA LYS A 418 42.80 -7.08 8.94
C LYS A 418 44.23 -6.90 8.39
N ILE A 419 44.74 -5.67 8.26
CA ILE A 419 46.12 -5.41 7.78
C ILE A 419 47.20 -6.01 8.70
N SER A 420 47.01 -6.02 10.02
CA SER A 420 47.97 -6.57 10.99
C SER A 420 47.99 -8.10 10.97
N LEU A 421 46.85 -8.75 10.70
CA LEU A 421 46.81 -10.17 10.34
C LEU A 421 47.52 -10.38 9.00
N THR A 422 47.21 -9.59 7.96
CA THR A 422 47.91 -9.67 6.65
C THR A 422 49.42 -9.53 6.82
N ASN A 423 49.90 -8.62 7.65
CA ASN A 423 51.33 -8.36 7.87
C ASN A 423 52.00 -9.36 8.81
N ARG A 424 51.32 -9.90 9.84
CA ARG A 424 51.82 -11.04 10.63
C ARG A 424 51.91 -12.30 9.77
N VAL A 425 50.96 -12.50 8.86
CA VAL A 425 50.96 -13.59 7.88
C VAL A 425 52.09 -13.41 6.87
N LEU A 426 52.28 -12.23 6.28
CA LEU A 426 53.42 -11.92 5.40
C LEU A 426 54.78 -12.12 6.11
N LYS A 427 54.92 -11.67 7.37
CA LYS A 427 56.14 -11.94 8.17
C LYS A 427 56.33 -13.44 8.45
N SER A 428 55.27 -14.20 8.70
CA SER A 428 55.36 -15.66 8.85
C SER A 428 55.68 -16.39 7.55
N PHE A 429 55.42 -15.78 6.39
CA PHE A 429 55.88 -16.28 5.09
C PHE A 429 57.37 -15.98 4.86
N SER A 430 57.85 -14.77 5.19
CA SER A 430 59.27 -14.43 5.03
C SER A 430 60.21 -15.17 5.98
N SER A 431 59.74 -15.61 7.14
CA SER A 431 60.48 -16.51 8.04
C SER A 431 60.52 -17.98 7.58
N PHE A 432 59.81 -18.34 6.51
CA PHE A 432 59.71 -19.73 6.01
C PHE A 432 60.51 -19.99 4.72
N SER A 433 61.26 -19.00 4.20
CA SER A 433 62.00 -19.11 2.93
C SER A 433 63.51 -19.31 3.06
N ASN A 434 64.07 -19.48 4.27
CA ASN A 434 65.53 -19.60 4.50
C ASN A 434 65.93 -20.85 5.32
N SER A 435 65.73 -22.03 4.71
CA SER A 435 66.38 -23.32 5.02
C SER A 435 65.93 -24.30 3.93
N THR A 436 66.74 -24.95 3.09
CA THR A 436 68.19 -25.27 3.02
C THR A 436 68.52 -25.56 1.54
N LEU A 437 69.68 -25.21 0.94
CA LEU A 437 70.94 -26.01 0.75
C LEU A 437 71.80 -25.29 -0.38
N PRO A 438 73.05 -25.68 -0.73
CA PRO A 438 74.22 -24.84 -0.43
C PRO A 438 74.98 -24.21 -1.62
N ASN A 439 75.76 -23.18 -1.30
CA ASN A 439 76.98 -22.66 -1.94
C ASN A 439 77.37 -23.13 -3.37
N SER A 440 77.42 -22.18 -4.32
CA SER A 440 78.72 -21.74 -4.87
C SER A 440 78.66 -20.38 -5.59
N TYR A 441 79.76 -19.63 -5.49
CA TYR A 441 80.12 -18.35 -6.15
C TYR A 441 79.34 -17.04 -5.87
N LYS A 442 80.16 -16.02 -5.58
CA LYS A 442 79.92 -14.61 -5.20
C LYS A 442 79.20 -13.83 -6.36
N VAL A 443 78.62 -12.62 -6.21
CA VAL A 443 79.17 -11.35 -5.65
C VAL A 443 78.06 -10.37 -5.23
N LYS A 444 78.38 -9.47 -4.27
CA LYS A 444 77.83 -8.12 -3.92
C LYS A 444 76.97 -7.45 -5.03
N SER A 445 76.00 -6.55 -4.84
CA SER A 445 75.44 -5.72 -3.74
C SER A 445 74.14 -5.06 -4.30
N ALA A 446 73.21 -4.38 -3.62
CA ALA A 446 73.19 -3.63 -2.36
C ALA A 446 71.74 -3.47 -1.86
N GLU A 447 71.50 -3.54 -0.56
CA GLU A 447 70.30 -2.98 0.10
C GLU A 447 70.79 -2.12 1.27
N LYS A 448 70.83 -0.79 1.08
CA LYS A 448 71.22 0.15 2.14
C LYS A 448 70.44 1.48 2.15
N ASP A 449 69.54 1.71 1.20
CA ASP A 449 68.95 3.03 0.95
C ASP A 449 67.45 3.15 1.28
N VAL A 450 66.90 2.24 2.11
CA VAL A 450 65.47 2.27 2.49
C VAL A 450 65.25 2.56 3.99
N ASP A 451 66.18 2.21 4.88
CA ASP A 451 66.03 2.41 6.33
C ASP A 451 66.49 3.79 6.86
N ASP A 452 67.21 4.59 6.08
CA ASP A 452 67.64 5.95 6.50
C ASP A 452 66.62 7.06 6.13
N ALA A 453 65.51 6.73 5.47
CA ALA A 453 64.47 7.71 5.06
C ALA A 453 63.50 8.12 6.20
N PHE A 454 63.53 7.47 7.37
CA PHE A 454 62.56 7.68 8.46
C PHE A 454 63.17 7.99 9.84
N LYS A 455 64.38 8.55 9.89
CA LYS A 455 64.87 9.24 11.11
C LYS A 455 64.44 10.71 11.09
N PRO A 456 63.58 11.18 12.03
CA PRO A 456 63.27 12.59 12.13
C PRO A 456 64.51 13.35 12.61
N ASN A 457 64.98 14.30 11.79
CA ASN A 457 66.16 15.10 12.10
C ASN A 457 65.79 16.12 13.19
N GLU A 458 66.46 16.07 14.35
CA GLU A 458 65.98 16.68 15.60
C GLU A 458 66.21 18.21 15.70
N LYS A 459 66.16 18.93 14.57
CA LYS A 459 66.48 20.38 14.49
C LYS A 459 65.41 21.30 13.90
N GLU A 460 64.31 20.79 13.36
CA GLU A 460 63.18 21.62 12.88
C GLU A 460 61.91 21.44 13.72
N ARG A 461 62.05 21.58 15.04
CA ARG A 461 60.92 21.55 15.99
C ARG A 461 60.41 22.95 16.37
N LYS A 462 60.34 23.87 15.39
CA LYS A 462 59.69 25.18 15.54
C LYS A 462 58.71 25.44 14.38
N ASN A 463 57.45 25.70 14.76
CA ASN A 463 56.32 26.11 13.92
C ASN A 463 55.69 25.08 12.95
N LYS A 464 54.82 24.21 13.47
CA LYS A 464 53.37 24.17 13.15
C LYS A 464 52.63 23.10 13.96
N ASN A 465 51.37 23.39 14.32
CA ASN A 465 50.53 22.54 15.19
C ASN A 465 49.93 21.35 14.44
N TYR A 466 50.05 20.15 15.01
CA TYR A 466 49.10 19.04 14.81
C TYR A 466 48.91 18.27 16.13
N ILE A 467 47.67 17.85 16.39
CA ILE A 467 47.26 17.14 17.61
C ILE A 467 47.41 15.64 17.38
N LEU A 468 48.15 14.93 18.25
CA LEU A 468 48.17 13.48 18.32
C LEU A 468 47.37 13.00 19.54
N PHE A 469 46.65 11.89 19.39
CA PHE A 469 45.99 11.17 20.48
C PHE A 469 46.91 10.07 21.02
N ASP A 470 47.02 9.99 22.34
CA ASP A 470 47.79 8.97 23.07
C ASP A 470 46.88 7.80 23.51
N LEU A 471 47.41 6.58 23.61
CA LEU A 471 46.65 5.35 23.92
C LEU A 471 47.49 4.34 24.71
N ASN A 472 47.10 4.05 25.96
CA ASN A 472 47.73 3.04 26.84
C ASN A 472 46.64 2.22 27.60
N GLU A 473 46.21 1.09 27.03
CA GLU A 473 45.28 0.05 27.57
C GLU A 473 45.54 -1.28 26.81
N SER A 474 45.38 -2.52 27.30
CA SER A 474 45.51 -3.18 28.63
C SER A 474 45.61 -4.72 28.44
N ASP A 475 46.01 -5.53 29.44
CA ASP A 475 46.42 -6.95 29.22
C ASP A 475 45.31 -8.00 28.94
N ASP A 476 44.02 -7.71 29.20
CA ASP A 476 42.93 -8.70 29.05
C ASP A 476 42.67 -9.15 27.59
N ASP A 477 43.16 -8.40 26.58
CA ASP A 477 42.92 -8.64 25.15
C ASP A 477 43.64 -9.88 24.56
N TRP A 478 44.59 -10.49 25.27
CA TRP A 478 45.49 -11.50 24.67
C TRP A 478 44.89 -12.90 24.48
N ASN A 479 43.93 -13.31 25.31
CA ASN A 479 43.35 -14.66 25.22
C ASN A 479 42.41 -14.87 24.01
N GLU A 480 41.79 -13.80 23.49
CA GLU A 480 40.95 -13.88 22.28
C GLU A 480 41.75 -14.20 21.01
N VAL A 481 43.06 -13.97 21.00
CA VAL A 481 43.91 -14.04 19.80
C VAL A 481 44.19 -15.48 19.36
N ASN A 482 44.22 -16.44 20.29
CA ASN A 482 44.72 -17.80 20.02
C ASN A 482 43.72 -18.71 19.30
N CYS A 483 42.42 -18.66 19.61
CA CYS A 483 41.41 -19.47 18.92
C CYS A 483 41.30 -19.14 17.41
N ILE A 484 41.56 -17.88 17.04
CA ILE A 484 41.52 -17.39 15.66
C ILE A 484 42.67 -18.00 14.82
N HIS A 485 43.77 -18.39 15.46
CA HIS A 485 44.98 -18.87 14.79
C HIS A 485 44.85 -20.30 14.22
N GLN A 486 44.00 -21.15 14.82
CA GLN A 486 43.83 -22.56 14.42
C GLN A 486 43.08 -22.70 13.09
N SER A 487 41.92 -22.02 12.96
CA SER A 487 41.09 -22.06 11.73
C SER A 487 41.75 -21.40 10.52
N TYR A 488 42.72 -20.50 10.76
CA TYR A 488 43.46 -19.82 9.71
C TYR A 488 44.38 -20.76 8.91
N LYS A 489 44.76 -21.91 9.48
CA LYS A 489 45.67 -22.89 8.85
C LYS A 489 45.04 -23.61 7.65
N GLU A 490 43.73 -23.78 7.64
CA GLU A 490 42.98 -24.56 6.65
C GLU A 490 42.58 -23.74 5.40
N TYR A 491 42.47 -22.42 5.56
CA TYR A 491 42.02 -21.50 4.49
C TYR A 491 43.09 -21.20 3.43
N ARG A 492 44.37 -21.43 3.75
CA ARG A 492 45.56 -21.05 2.95
C ARG A 492 45.62 -21.66 1.54
N THR A 493 44.75 -22.63 1.24
CA THR A 493 44.77 -23.47 0.04
C THR A 493 44.00 -22.88 -1.16
N PHE A 494 43.23 -21.80 -1.00
CA PHE A 494 42.20 -21.40 -1.99
C PHE A 494 42.32 -19.99 -2.60
N GLU A 495 43.27 -19.15 -2.17
CA GLU A 495 43.25 -17.69 -2.46
C GLU A 495 43.99 -17.24 -3.74
N THR A 496 44.39 -18.15 -4.62
CA THR A 496 45.40 -17.86 -5.67
C THR A 496 44.91 -17.05 -6.89
N TYR A 497 43.65 -16.59 -6.97
CA TYR A 497 43.14 -15.85 -8.14
C TYR A 497 42.10 -14.76 -7.83
N LYS A 498 42.36 -13.55 -8.37
CA LYS A 498 41.44 -12.58 -9.01
C LYS A 498 41.56 -11.14 -8.50
N ASN A 499 42.18 -10.26 -9.31
CA ASN A 499 42.23 -8.81 -9.05
C ASN A 499 42.21 -7.98 -10.34
N ARG A 500 41.68 -6.74 -10.24
CA ARG A 500 41.67 -5.58 -11.19
C ARG A 500 40.39 -5.29 -12.01
N SER A 501 39.79 -4.12 -11.77
CA SER A 501 39.75 -2.97 -12.71
C SER A 501 38.82 -1.83 -12.22
N THR A 502 39.19 -0.58 -12.53
CA THR A 502 38.38 0.65 -12.29
C THR A 502 38.72 1.69 -13.36
N TYR A 503 37.73 2.25 -14.06
CA TYR A 503 37.92 3.40 -14.96
C TYR A 503 36.68 4.29 -15.07
N LYS A 504 36.91 5.60 -15.28
CA LYS A 504 35.94 6.62 -15.71
C LYS A 504 36.69 7.75 -16.43
N CYS A 505 36.29 8.09 -17.65
CA CYS A 505 35.84 9.43 -18.06
C CYS A 505 35.52 9.48 -19.57
N LEU A 506 34.59 10.35 -19.95
CA LEU A 506 34.22 10.70 -21.34
C LEU A 506 34.19 12.23 -21.48
N PRO A 507 34.44 12.80 -22.68
CA PRO A 507 34.63 14.23 -22.87
C PRO A 507 33.31 15.02 -22.97
N PHE A 508 32.55 15.07 -21.86
CA PHE A 508 31.40 15.98 -21.72
C PHE A 508 31.59 16.95 -20.55
N GLY A 509 31.22 18.21 -20.77
CA GLY A 509 31.00 19.14 -19.66
C GLY A 509 29.89 18.61 -18.75
N LYS A 510 30.13 18.57 -17.45
CA LYS A 510 29.11 18.14 -16.47
C LYS A 510 27.86 19.02 -16.62
N ASN A 511 26.81 18.45 -17.20
CA ASN A 511 25.47 19.02 -17.40
C ASN A 511 25.30 20.02 -18.56
N SER A 512 26.08 19.96 -19.64
CA SER A 512 25.79 20.74 -20.87
C SER A 512 25.78 19.90 -22.16
N ASN A 513 24.84 20.20 -23.06
CA ASN A 513 24.82 19.69 -24.44
C ASN A 513 25.81 20.48 -25.34
N SER A 514 27.01 20.72 -24.82
CA SER A 514 28.11 21.42 -25.51
C SER A 514 29.38 20.60 -25.38
N LEU A 515 30.11 20.47 -26.49
CA LEU A 515 31.54 20.16 -26.43
C LEU A 515 32.24 21.21 -25.55
N ALA A 516 33.35 20.84 -24.91
CA ALA A 516 34.09 21.77 -24.08
C ALA A 516 34.63 22.94 -24.94
N ASP A 517 34.24 24.16 -24.58
CA ASP A 517 34.51 25.37 -25.36
C ASP A 517 35.98 25.79 -25.17
N SER A 518 36.90 25.24 -25.98
CA SER A 518 38.32 25.59 -25.94
C SER A 518 38.54 26.97 -26.58
N ARG A 519 38.26 28.03 -25.81
CA ARG A 519 38.61 29.41 -26.15
C ARG A 519 40.12 29.58 -26.07
N ILE A 520 40.79 29.23 -27.17
CA ILE A 520 42.18 29.57 -27.46
C ILE A 520 42.14 30.48 -28.68
N GLU A 521 42.65 31.69 -28.52
CA GLU A 521 42.91 32.58 -29.65
C GLU A 521 44.00 31.95 -30.50
N ILE A 522 43.74 31.86 -31.80
CA ILE A 522 44.62 31.20 -32.74
C ILE A 522 45.47 32.30 -33.36
N ASP A 523 46.71 32.43 -32.89
CA ASP A 523 47.66 33.41 -33.41
C ASP A 523 47.89 33.24 -34.93
N GLN A 524 48.26 34.34 -35.58
CA GLN A 524 48.46 34.38 -37.02
C GLN A 524 49.67 33.53 -37.42
N TYR A 525 49.44 32.46 -38.19
CA TYR A 525 50.51 31.57 -38.65
C TYR A 525 51.39 32.23 -39.70
N SER A 526 52.67 31.85 -39.66
CA SER A 526 53.67 32.11 -40.69
C SER A 526 53.19 31.71 -42.08
N GLN A 527 53.71 32.39 -43.11
CA GLN A 527 53.49 32.03 -44.51
C GLN A 527 53.81 30.54 -44.72
N ASN A 528 52.89 29.79 -45.33
CA ASN A 528 53.13 28.39 -45.69
C ASN A 528 54.33 28.32 -46.63
N ASP A 529 55.37 27.59 -46.24
CA ASP A 529 56.49 27.26 -47.12
C ASP A 529 55.95 26.47 -48.33
N SER A 530 56.20 26.93 -49.56
CA SER A 530 55.67 26.29 -50.77
C SER A 530 56.13 24.83 -50.90
N ARG A 531 57.32 24.51 -50.38
CA ARG A 531 57.90 23.16 -50.36
C ARG A 531 57.00 22.15 -49.64
N ILE A 532 56.18 22.59 -48.67
CA ILE A 532 55.23 21.73 -47.94
C ILE A 532 54.13 21.21 -48.90
N LEU A 533 53.66 22.05 -49.82
CA LEU A 533 52.69 21.64 -50.83
C LEU A 533 53.33 20.71 -51.88
N ASP A 534 54.58 20.98 -52.26
CA ASP A 534 55.35 20.14 -53.19
C ASP A 534 55.61 18.73 -52.64
N MET A 535 55.71 18.57 -51.31
CA MET A 535 55.77 17.28 -50.60
C MET A 535 54.43 16.51 -50.58
N GLY A 536 53.39 17.04 -51.23
CA GLY A 536 52.06 16.41 -51.33
C GLY A 536 51.13 16.67 -50.15
N VAL A 537 51.46 17.62 -49.26
CA VAL A 537 50.59 17.98 -48.12
C VAL A 537 49.36 18.76 -48.61
N PRO A 538 48.13 18.32 -48.31
CA PRO A 538 46.92 19.04 -48.71
C PRO A 538 46.85 20.47 -48.15
N SER A 539 46.48 21.42 -49.00
CA SER A 539 46.50 22.87 -48.67
C SER A 539 45.58 23.26 -47.50
N ASN A 540 44.54 22.47 -47.22
CA ASN A 540 43.63 22.66 -46.09
C ASN A 540 44.24 22.27 -44.73
N ILE A 541 45.39 21.56 -44.71
CA ILE A 541 46.12 21.19 -43.49
C ILE A 541 47.58 21.65 -43.46
N ALA A 542 48.12 22.15 -44.58
CA ALA A 542 49.52 22.58 -44.71
C ALA A 542 50.00 23.56 -43.62
N TRP A 543 49.10 24.38 -43.07
CA TRP A 543 49.37 25.30 -41.95
C TRP A 543 49.77 24.59 -40.64
N ALA A 544 49.57 23.28 -40.51
CA ALA A 544 49.95 22.48 -39.35
C ALA A 544 51.39 21.94 -39.44
N PHE A 545 52.01 22.05 -40.62
CA PHE A 545 53.28 21.43 -40.94
C PHE A 545 54.41 22.46 -40.99
N THR A 546 55.62 21.98 -40.70
CA THR A 546 56.87 22.72 -40.86
C THR A 546 57.93 21.79 -41.43
N ILE A 547 58.86 22.32 -42.22
CA ILE A 547 60.06 21.56 -42.63
C ILE A 547 61.13 21.79 -41.58
N ASP A 548 61.59 20.70 -40.96
CA ASP A 548 62.66 20.68 -39.98
C ASP A 548 63.72 19.67 -40.44
N GLU A 549 64.77 20.18 -41.08
CA GLU A 549 65.89 19.36 -41.57
C GLU A 549 66.74 18.79 -40.41
N THR A 550 66.48 19.21 -39.17
CA THR A 550 67.19 18.75 -37.96
C THR A 550 66.40 17.75 -37.10
N ILE A 551 65.14 17.45 -37.46
CA ILE A 551 64.28 16.55 -36.69
C ILE A 551 64.91 15.15 -36.57
N SER A 552 65.00 14.62 -35.34
CA SER A 552 65.52 13.27 -35.15
C SER A 552 64.48 12.23 -35.56
N LYS A 553 64.94 11.06 -36.02
CA LYS A 553 64.05 9.92 -36.30
C LYS A 553 63.18 9.52 -35.10
N ASN A 554 63.65 9.76 -33.87
CA ASN A 554 62.90 9.47 -32.66
C ASN A 554 61.78 10.49 -32.44
N ASP A 555 62.03 11.78 -32.69
CA ASP A 555 61.00 12.82 -32.55
C ASP A 555 59.91 12.64 -33.61
N GLN A 556 60.29 12.30 -34.85
CA GLN A 556 59.33 11.99 -35.91
C GLN A 556 58.48 10.75 -35.58
N LEU A 557 59.06 9.72 -34.93
CA LEU A 557 58.30 8.58 -34.40
C LEU A 557 57.32 9.00 -33.30
N ILE A 558 57.72 9.86 -32.35
CA ILE A 558 56.84 10.36 -31.29
C ILE A 558 55.64 11.14 -31.86
N ILE A 559 55.86 11.95 -32.89
CA ILE A 559 54.79 12.67 -33.60
C ILE A 559 53.89 11.68 -34.34
N THR A 560 54.46 10.66 -34.98
CA THR A 560 53.69 9.60 -35.66
C THR A 560 52.80 8.84 -34.67
N TYR A 561 53.32 8.45 -33.50
CA TYR A 561 52.51 7.83 -32.43
C TYR A 561 51.42 8.76 -31.92
N SER A 562 51.70 10.06 -31.77
CA SER A 562 50.68 11.05 -31.38
C SER A 562 49.54 11.14 -32.41
N ILE A 563 49.83 10.98 -33.70
CA ILE A 563 48.82 10.93 -34.77
C ILE A 563 48.04 9.60 -34.75
N GLU A 564 48.69 8.49 -34.42
CA GLU A 564 48.04 7.18 -34.21
C GLU A 564 47.06 7.21 -33.03
N ASP A 565 47.45 7.78 -31.88
CA ASP A 565 46.59 7.96 -30.72
C ASP A 565 45.30 8.76 -31.08
N TYR A 566 45.40 9.80 -31.91
CA TYR A 566 44.23 10.57 -32.38
C TYR A 566 43.36 9.80 -33.38
N ILE A 567 43.93 8.91 -34.19
CA ILE A 567 43.17 8.01 -35.07
C ILE A 567 42.35 7.04 -34.22
N ASP A 568 42.97 6.43 -33.22
CA ASP A 568 42.30 5.50 -32.31
C ASP A 568 41.24 6.20 -31.44
N GLU A 569 41.48 7.43 -30.97
CA GLU A 569 40.49 8.26 -30.25
C GLU A 569 39.25 8.52 -31.12
N GLU A 570 39.42 8.97 -32.36
CA GLU A 570 38.27 9.22 -33.26
C GLU A 570 37.58 7.93 -33.70
N GLN A 571 38.32 6.83 -33.89
CA GLN A 571 37.73 5.53 -34.19
C GLN A 571 36.90 5.00 -33.02
N GLN A 572 37.34 5.22 -31.77
CA GLN A 572 36.52 4.97 -30.58
C GLN A 572 35.26 5.84 -30.58
N HIS A 573 35.36 7.15 -30.87
CA HIS A 573 34.19 8.03 -30.94
C HIS A 573 33.17 7.59 -32.01
N VAL A 574 33.62 7.16 -33.18
CA VAL A 574 32.72 6.58 -34.22
C VAL A 574 32.00 5.33 -33.70
N ASN A 575 32.70 4.44 -32.99
CA ASN A 575 32.09 3.25 -32.39
C ASN A 575 31.09 3.61 -31.29
N GLU A 576 31.39 4.62 -30.47
CA GLU A 576 30.47 5.14 -29.45
C GLU A 576 29.24 5.83 -30.04
N PHE A 577 29.39 6.66 -31.08
CA PHE A 577 28.25 7.29 -31.76
C PHE A 577 27.31 6.25 -32.37
N ASN A 578 27.83 5.22 -33.04
CA ASN A 578 27.02 4.10 -33.56
C ASN A 578 26.26 3.38 -32.44
N LYS A 579 26.91 3.10 -31.31
CA LYS A 579 26.29 2.47 -30.15
C LYS A 579 25.21 3.34 -29.51
N VAL A 580 25.46 4.64 -29.34
CA VAL A 580 24.47 5.58 -28.77
C VAL A 580 23.28 5.78 -29.71
N MET A 581 23.52 5.82 -31.02
CA MET A 581 22.46 5.93 -32.03
C MET A 581 21.46 4.76 -31.95
N GLN A 582 21.92 3.54 -31.65
CA GLN A 582 21.06 2.37 -31.43
C GLN A 582 20.28 2.40 -30.10
N LEU A 583 20.81 3.08 -29.08
CA LEU A 583 20.27 3.09 -27.71
C LEU A 583 19.35 4.29 -27.38
N GLN A 584 18.98 5.09 -28.38
CA GLN A 584 18.17 6.30 -28.18
C GLN A 584 16.80 6.00 -27.54
N GLN A 585 16.57 6.52 -26.33
CA GLN A 585 15.29 6.49 -25.65
C GLN A 585 14.56 7.83 -25.83
N PHE A 586 13.29 7.76 -26.23
CA PHE A 586 12.42 8.93 -26.41
C PHE A 586 11.37 9.03 -25.29
N CYS A 587 10.62 10.13 -25.24
CA CYS A 587 9.57 10.32 -24.23
C CYS A 587 8.56 9.15 -24.30
N ASN A 588 8.36 8.43 -23.18
CA ASN A 588 7.41 7.32 -23.15
C ASN A 588 5.98 7.86 -23.34
N THR A 589 5.31 7.43 -24.41
CA THR A 589 3.98 7.93 -24.77
C THR A 589 2.83 7.09 -24.20
N SER A 590 3.13 5.97 -23.53
CA SER A 590 2.13 5.09 -22.90
C SER A 590 1.47 5.65 -21.64
N SER A 591 1.79 6.88 -21.25
CA SER A 591 1.25 7.57 -20.07
C SER A 591 0.17 8.61 -20.38
N TYR A 592 -0.07 8.91 -21.66
CA TYR A 592 -0.97 9.98 -22.10
C TYR A 592 -2.21 9.43 -22.80
N LEU A 593 -3.33 10.18 -22.73
CA LEU A 593 -4.57 9.88 -23.44
C LEU A 593 -4.33 9.80 -24.95
N TYR A 594 -5.15 9.00 -25.66
CA TYR A 594 -4.92 8.63 -27.07
C TYR A 594 -4.60 9.81 -28.00
N LYS A 595 -5.37 10.91 -27.89
CA LYS A 595 -5.19 12.12 -28.71
C LYS A 595 -3.84 12.81 -28.48
N ASP A 596 -3.41 12.93 -27.23
CA ASP A 596 -2.11 13.53 -26.88
C ASP A 596 -0.95 12.57 -27.17
N ARG A 597 -1.16 11.27 -26.97
CA ARG A 597 -0.22 10.19 -27.32
C ARG A 597 0.15 10.22 -28.80
N GLN A 598 -0.82 10.28 -29.71
CA GLN A 598 -0.54 10.38 -31.16
C GLN A 598 0.29 11.63 -31.51
N LEU A 599 0.00 12.76 -30.86
CA LEU A 599 0.72 14.01 -31.09
C LEU A 599 2.17 13.93 -30.58
N ILE A 600 2.38 13.39 -29.38
CA ILE A 600 3.72 13.22 -28.79
C ILE A 600 4.52 12.15 -29.55
N GLN A 601 3.89 11.06 -30.02
CA GLN A 601 4.54 10.08 -30.91
C GLN A 601 4.99 10.72 -32.23
N SER A 602 4.19 11.62 -32.79
CA SER A 602 4.55 12.38 -34.00
C SER A 602 5.78 13.26 -33.74
N TYR A 603 5.85 13.96 -32.60
CA TYR A 603 7.04 14.74 -32.21
C TYR A 603 8.26 13.87 -31.91
N ASN A 604 8.11 12.72 -31.24
CA ASN A 604 9.20 11.76 -31.04
C ASN A 604 9.75 11.24 -32.38
N SER A 605 8.88 10.99 -33.36
CA SER A 605 9.29 10.57 -34.71
C SER A 605 10.13 11.63 -35.43
N ILE A 606 9.77 12.91 -35.28
CA ILE A 606 10.54 14.04 -35.79
C ILE A 606 11.87 14.19 -35.02
N MET A 607 11.83 14.04 -33.69
CA MET A 607 13.00 14.07 -32.81
C MET A 607 14.05 13.03 -33.22
N LYS A 608 13.59 11.79 -33.47
CA LYS A 608 14.44 10.69 -33.94
C LYS A 608 15.12 11.06 -35.25
N ARG A 609 14.35 11.45 -36.27
CA ARG A 609 14.90 11.87 -37.59
C ARG A 609 15.90 13.03 -37.50
N ILE A 610 15.75 13.95 -36.55
CA ILE A 610 16.73 15.03 -36.32
C ILE A 610 17.99 14.48 -35.63
N THR A 611 17.81 13.62 -34.63
CA THR A 611 18.92 13.08 -33.82
C THR A 611 19.77 12.09 -34.62
N ASP A 612 19.16 11.23 -35.42
CA ASP A 612 19.84 10.31 -36.34
C ASP A 612 20.72 11.11 -37.33
N LYS A 613 20.18 12.18 -37.94
CA LYS A 613 20.96 13.09 -38.80
C LYS A 613 22.12 13.81 -38.10
N MET A 614 21.99 14.09 -36.80
CA MET A 614 23.11 14.65 -36.02
C MET A 614 24.22 13.61 -35.85
N PHE A 615 23.87 12.35 -35.54
CA PHE A 615 24.84 11.26 -35.40
C PHE A 615 25.49 10.89 -36.74
N GLU A 616 24.72 10.74 -37.82
CA GLU A 616 25.23 10.53 -39.19
C GLU A 616 26.30 11.57 -39.55
N MET A 617 26.04 12.84 -39.23
CA MET A 617 26.98 13.93 -39.55
C MET A 617 28.20 13.94 -38.63
N GLN A 618 28.07 13.59 -37.34
CA GLN A 618 29.21 13.43 -36.43
C GLN A 618 30.11 12.28 -36.85
N ILE A 619 29.54 11.11 -37.16
CA ILE A 619 30.26 9.94 -37.67
C ILE A 619 30.99 10.29 -38.96
N LYS A 620 30.33 10.99 -39.90
CA LYS A 620 30.98 11.46 -41.13
C LYS A 620 32.19 12.35 -40.83
N LYS A 621 32.07 13.36 -39.96
CA LYS A 621 33.17 14.28 -39.63
C LYS A 621 34.33 13.58 -38.93
N SER A 622 34.09 12.64 -38.02
CA SER A 622 35.15 11.84 -37.41
C SER A 622 35.85 10.94 -38.44
N ASN A 623 35.12 10.34 -39.38
CA ASN A 623 35.73 9.60 -40.50
C ASN A 623 36.55 10.50 -41.43
N ASP A 624 36.09 11.73 -41.72
CA ASP A 624 36.84 12.74 -42.47
C ASP A 624 38.16 13.10 -41.74
N PHE A 625 38.14 13.17 -40.39
CA PHE A 625 39.33 13.41 -39.56
C PHE A 625 40.28 12.21 -39.52
N ILE A 626 39.78 10.99 -39.33
CA ILE A 626 40.57 9.76 -39.42
C ILE A 626 41.30 9.70 -40.77
N THR A 627 40.59 9.95 -41.87
CA THR A 627 41.18 10.01 -43.22
C THR A 627 42.28 11.07 -43.33
N THR A 628 42.05 12.24 -42.71
CA THR A 628 43.05 13.33 -42.65
C THR A 628 44.29 12.92 -41.87
N PHE A 629 44.14 12.29 -40.69
CA PHE A 629 45.25 11.83 -39.86
C PHE A 629 46.02 10.65 -40.48
N VAL A 630 45.34 9.71 -41.14
CA VAL A 630 46.00 8.66 -41.93
C VAL A 630 46.84 9.27 -43.06
N THR A 631 46.32 10.27 -43.76
CA THR A 631 47.07 11.02 -44.79
C THR A 631 48.29 11.72 -44.19
N VAL A 632 48.16 12.37 -43.03
CA VAL A 632 49.27 13.00 -42.29
C VAL A 632 50.35 11.98 -41.93
N LYS A 633 49.96 10.84 -41.36
CA LYS A 633 50.87 9.73 -41.00
C LYS A 633 51.62 9.22 -42.23
N GLU A 634 50.95 8.99 -43.35
CA GLU A 634 51.62 8.60 -44.60
C GLU A 634 52.62 9.65 -45.10
N LEU A 635 52.29 10.94 -44.99
CA LEU A 635 53.17 12.04 -45.41
C LEU A 635 54.42 12.15 -44.53
N LEU A 636 54.30 11.95 -43.21
CA LEU A 636 55.44 11.88 -42.29
C LEU A 636 56.36 10.70 -42.61
N ILE A 637 55.79 9.51 -42.87
CA ILE A 637 56.55 8.31 -43.24
C ILE A 637 57.28 8.50 -44.58
N LYS A 638 56.66 9.19 -45.55
CA LYS A 638 57.25 9.47 -46.87
C LYS A 638 58.33 10.57 -46.84
N ASN A 639 58.24 11.53 -45.91
CA ASN A 639 59.11 12.71 -45.88
C ASN A 639 59.80 12.88 -44.50
N PRO A 640 61.03 12.39 -44.31
CA PRO A 640 61.71 12.40 -43.00
C PRO A 640 61.99 13.78 -42.38
N CYS A 641 62.03 14.84 -43.18
CA CYS A 641 62.22 16.24 -42.72
C CYS A 641 60.90 16.98 -42.45
N LEU A 642 59.76 16.30 -42.55
CA LEU A 642 58.44 16.89 -42.34
C LEU A 642 58.01 16.71 -40.88
N ASN A 643 57.70 17.83 -40.23
CA ASN A 643 57.20 17.93 -38.86
C ASN A 643 55.75 18.45 -38.88
N VAL A 644 54.91 18.04 -37.91
CA VAL A 644 53.52 18.49 -37.77
C VAL A 644 53.17 18.74 -36.31
N ASP A 645 52.53 19.88 -36.02
CA ASP A 645 51.90 20.11 -34.72
C ASP A 645 50.57 19.34 -34.67
N ALA A 646 50.67 18.06 -34.26
CA ALA A 646 49.54 17.15 -34.12
C ALA A 646 48.47 17.69 -33.17
N ASN A 647 48.87 18.38 -32.09
CA ASN A 647 47.96 19.00 -31.12
C ASN A 647 47.15 20.12 -31.77
N LEU A 648 47.80 21.00 -32.52
CA LEU A 648 47.14 22.09 -33.22
C LEU A 648 46.26 21.58 -34.35
N LEU A 649 46.72 20.57 -35.10
CA LEU A 649 45.94 19.91 -36.16
C LEU A 649 44.60 19.41 -35.60
N PHE A 650 44.67 18.60 -34.55
CA PHE A 650 43.50 18.07 -33.84
C PHE A 650 42.59 19.19 -33.32
N ARG A 651 43.15 20.23 -32.68
CA ARG A 651 42.37 21.37 -32.16
C ARG A 651 41.61 22.13 -33.26
N LYS A 652 42.22 22.45 -34.41
CA LYS A 652 41.48 23.15 -35.48
C LYS A 652 40.45 22.25 -36.16
N LEU A 653 40.74 20.96 -36.36
CA LEU A 653 39.76 20.00 -36.88
C LEU A 653 38.54 19.90 -35.94
N ARG A 654 38.75 19.70 -34.63
CA ARG A 654 37.69 19.78 -33.61
C ARG A 654 36.91 21.09 -33.65
N LYS A 655 37.59 22.24 -33.83
CA LYS A 655 36.95 23.55 -33.96
C LYS A 655 36.03 23.61 -35.19
N ILE A 656 36.47 23.12 -36.34
CA ILE A 656 35.67 23.04 -37.58
C ILE A 656 34.39 22.22 -37.36
N MET A 657 34.47 21.09 -36.63
CA MET A 657 33.29 20.30 -36.26
C MET A 657 32.33 21.09 -35.34
N SER A 658 32.87 21.83 -34.37
CA SER A 658 32.07 22.63 -33.42
C SER A 658 31.35 23.83 -34.05
N THR A 659 31.84 24.34 -35.18
CA THR A 659 31.28 25.52 -35.89
C THR A 659 30.45 25.17 -37.14
N ASP A 660 30.06 23.90 -37.31
CA ASP A 660 29.30 23.49 -38.49
C ASP A 660 27.85 24.02 -38.45
N LYS A 661 27.53 24.95 -39.36
CA LYS A 661 26.20 25.60 -39.46
C LYS A 661 25.04 24.62 -39.65
N LEU A 662 25.28 23.44 -40.25
CA LEU A 662 24.24 22.41 -40.38
C LEU A 662 23.98 21.72 -39.03
N TYR A 663 25.03 21.51 -38.22
CA TYR A 663 24.90 20.95 -36.87
C TYR A 663 24.09 21.90 -35.97
N ASP A 664 24.40 23.19 -35.99
CA ASP A 664 23.69 24.19 -35.19
C ASP A 664 22.22 24.34 -35.60
N ASN A 665 21.90 24.19 -36.89
CA ASN A 665 20.53 24.16 -37.40
C ASN A 665 19.77 22.92 -36.88
N LEU A 666 20.38 21.73 -36.96
CA LEU A 666 19.81 20.49 -36.41
C LEU A 666 19.62 20.57 -34.89
N LYS A 667 20.61 21.08 -34.15
CA LYS A 667 20.58 21.33 -32.71
C LYS A 667 19.45 22.28 -32.32
N SER A 668 19.29 23.39 -33.05
CA SER A 668 18.21 24.36 -32.84
C SER A 668 16.83 23.76 -33.10
N LYS A 669 16.68 22.99 -34.19
CA LYS A 669 15.45 22.23 -34.47
C LYS A 669 15.14 21.21 -33.38
N ARG A 670 16.15 20.47 -32.90
CA ARG A 670 16.03 19.51 -31.79
C ARG A 670 15.45 20.18 -30.54
N ILE A 671 16.03 21.31 -30.12
CA ILE A 671 15.55 22.11 -28.98
C ILE A 671 14.11 22.57 -29.20
N GLY A 672 13.77 23.05 -30.39
CA GLY A 672 12.40 23.44 -30.74
C GLY A 672 11.37 22.31 -30.61
N ILE A 673 11.74 21.06 -30.94
CA ILE A 673 10.88 19.89 -30.72
C ILE A 673 10.85 19.47 -29.25
N ILE A 674 11.96 19.55 -28.50
CA ILE A 674 11.98 19.28 -27.05
C ILE A 674 10.96 20.17 -26.33
N ASN A 675 10.99 21.47 -26.64
CA ASN A 675 10.07 22.45 -26.04
C ASN A 675 8.61 22.13 -26.37
N LYS A 676 8.29 21.75 -27.61
CA LYS A 676 6.93 21.34 -28.02
C LYS A 676 6.47 20.04 -27.33
N ILE A 677 7.36 19.05 -27.18
CA ILE A 677 7.05 17.84 -26.40
C ILE A 677 6.74 18.23 -24.95
N SER A 678 7.61 19.02 -24.31
CA SER A 678 7.44 19.44 -22.91
C SER A 678 6.15 20.24 -22.69
N GLU A 679 5.79 21.14 -23.60
CA GLU A 679 4.54 21.91 -23.55
C GLU A 679 3.31 20.99 -23.64
N LYS A 680 3.35 19.97 -24.50
CA LYS A 680 2.24 19.04 -24.70
C LYS A 680 2.10 18.03 -23.56
N CYS A 681 3.21 17.54 -23.01
CA CYS A 681 3.19 16.73 -21.80
C CYS A 681 2.58 17.53 -20.63
N ALA A 682 3.04 18.76 -20.39
CA ALA A 682 2.50 19.60 -19.32
C ALA A 682 1.00 19.93 -19.49
N LYS A 683 0.50 20.07 -20.73
CA LYS A 683 -0.94 20.24 -21.01
C LYS A 683 -1.74 18.96 -20.79
N ALA A 684 -1.19 17.80 -21.14
CA ALA A 684 -1.81 16.51 -20.86
C ALA A 684 -1.88 16.25 -19.34
N ASP A 685 -0.78 16.51 -18.62
CA ASP A 685 -0.69 16.37 -17.16
C ASP A 685 -1.67 17.30 -16.43
N ALA A 686 -1.84 18.55 -16.90
CA ALA A 686 -2.76 19.52 -16.31
C ALA A 686 -4.24 19.10 -16.40
N ASN A 687 -4.61 18.28 -17.39
CA ASN A 687 -5.95 17.72 -17.53
C ASN A 687 -6.18 16.48 -16.62
N ILE A 688 -5.13 15.97 -15.97
CA ILE A 688 -5.17 14.80 -15.08
C ILE A 688 -5.13 15.29 -13.62
N GLN A 689 -6.12 16.10 -13.23
CA GLN A 689 -6.39 16.33 -11.81
C GLN A 689 -7.28 15.20 -11.27
N LEU A 690 -6.63 14.14 -10.77
CA LEU A 690 -7.32 13.12 -9.97
C LEU A 690 -7.95 13.77 -8.74
N GLU A 691 -9.17 13.35 -8.38
CA GLU A 691 -9.81 13.80 -7.15
C GLU A 691 -8.89 13.45 -5.94
N PRO A 692 -8.58 14.40 -5.02
CA PRO A 692 -7.68 14.17 -3.91
C PRO A 692 -8.06 13.00 -2.98
N ARG A 693 -9.33 12.57 -3.00
CA ARG A 693 -9.82 11.43 -2.24
C ARG A 693 -9.46 10.08 -2.86
N PHE A 694 -9.22 10.02 -4.17
CA PHE A 694 -9.03 8.75 -4.88
C PHE A 694 -7.85 7.94 -4.35
N PRO A 695 -6.64 8.51 -4.18
CA PRO A 695 -5.50 7.73 -3.68
C PRO A 695 -5.78 7.13 -2.29
N THR A 696 -6.49 7.87 -1.43
CA THR A 696 -6.82 7.41 -0.06
C THR A 696 -7.80 6.24 -0.08
N ALA A 697 -8.87 6.33 -0.88
CA ALA A 697 -9.82 5.24 -1.06
C ALA A 697 -9.16 3.99 -1.67
N PHE A 698 -8.32 4.19 -2.69
CA PHE A 698 -7.56 3.12 -3.35
C PHE A 698 -6.56 2.44 -2.40
N TYR A 699 -5.83 3.20 -1.57
CA TYR A 699 -4.91 2.64 -0.56
C TYR A 699 -5.61 1.76 0.48
N ALA A 700 -6.87 2.07 0.85
CA ALA A 700 -7.62 1.24 1.80
C ALA A 700 -7.87 -0.19 1.27
N ILE A 701 -7.79 -0.39 -0.04
CA ILE A 701 -8.27 -1.57 -0.77
C ILE A 701 -7.13 -2.41 -1.32
N VAL A 702 -5.99 -1.79 -1.59
CA VAL A 702 -4.71 -2.50 -1.73
C VAL A 702 -4.48 -3.41 -0.50
N ASN A 703 -4.93 -2.99 0.69
CA ASN A 703 -4.88 -3.81 1.92
C ASN A 703 -5.89 -4.98 1.94
N LEU A 704 -6.88 -5.00 1.06
CA LEU A 704 -7.85 -6.08 0.88
C LEU A 704 -7.49 -7.02 -0.29
N TYR A 705 -6.43 -6.70 -1.04
CA TYR A 705 -6.01 -7.48 -2.21
C TYR A 705 -5.37 -8.82 -1.81
N ASN A 706 -5.99 -9.91 -2.24
CA ASN A 706 -5.44 -11.25 -2.14
C ASN A 706 -4.46 -11.49 -3.31
N TYR A 707 -3.17 -11.36 -3.02
CA TYR A 707 -2.08 -11.59 -3.96
C TYR A 707 -2.02 -13.03 -4.53
N GLU A 708 -2.55 -14.05 -3.85
CA GLU A 708 -2.55 -15.43 -4.34
C GLU A 708 -3.61 -15.64 -5.44
N LEU A 709 -4.78 -15.01 -5.26
CA LEU A 709 -5.88 -15.04 -6.23
C LEU A 709 -5.77 -13.95 -7.31
N GLU A 710 -4.84 -13.01 -7.14
CA GLU A 710 -4.79 -11.74 -7.87
C GLU A 710 -6.10 -10.93 -7.78
N TYR A 711 -6.83 -11.09 -6.67
CA TYR A 711 -8.23 -10.67 -6.50
C TYR A 711 -8.41 -9.68 -5.34
N MET A 712 -9.33 -8.74 -5.49
CA MET A 712 -9.84 -7.85 -4.43
C MET A 712 -11.32 -8.22 -4.20
N PRO A 713 -11.83 -8.40 -2.97
CA PRO A 713 -13.27 -8.60 -2.73
C PRO A 713 -14.11 -7.37 -3.10
N GLN A 714 -15.41 -7.54 -3.35
CA GLN A 714 -16.33 -6.40 -3.53
C GLN A 714 -16.34 -5.52 -2.27
N SER A 715 -16.37 -4.21 -2.50
CA SER A 715 -16.37 -3.18 -1.47
C SER A 715 -17.27 -2.05 -1.94
N THR A 716 -18.57 -2.15 -1.62
CA THR A 716 -19.61 -1.18 -2.04
C THR A 716 -19.14 0.26 -2.00
N SER A 717 -18.60 0.72 -0.85
CA SER A 717 -18.10 2.09 -0.67
C SER A 717 -17.01 2.55 -1.64
N PHE A 718 -16.31 1.63 -2.30
CA PHE A 718 -15.32 1.96 -3.34
C PHE A 718 -15.77 1.61 -4.72
N ASP A 719 -16.46 0.49 -4.93
CA ASP A 719 -16.99 0.18 -6.25
C ASP A 719 -17.96 1.31 -6.68
N ASP A 720 -18.80 1.83 -5.77
CA ASP A 720 -19.60 3.06 -5.94
C ASP A 720 -18.73 4.30 -6.25
N TYR A 721 -17.60 4.46 -5.56
CA TYR A 721 -16.71 5.61 -5.74
C TYR A 721 -15.92 5.54 -7.06
N PHE A 722 -15.53 4.34 -7.48
CA PHE A 722 -14.84 4.05 -8.73
C PHE A 722 -15.77 4.25 -9.92
N HIS A 723 -17.02 3.80 -9.80
CA HIS A 723 -18.10 4.09 -10.74
C HIS A 723 -18.30 5.60 -10.92
N ASN A 724 -18.46 6.35 -9.82
CA ASN A 724 -18.56 7.81 -9.86
C ASN A 724 -17.31 8.46 -10.49
N PHE A 725 -16.11 7.98 -10.19
CA PHE A 725 -14.87 8.45 -10.81
C PHE A 725 -14.83 8.18 -12.32
N ILE A 726 -15.29 7.02 -12.79
CA ILE A 726 -15.40 6.72 -14.22
C ILE A 726 -16.41 7.65 -14.88
N ILE A 727 -17.59 7.88 -14.28
CA ILE A 727 -18.61 8.82 -14.79
C ILE A 727 -18.08 10.26 -14.91
N LEU A 728 -17.30 10.72 -13.92
CA LEU A 728 -16.80 12.09 -13.84
C LEU A 728 -15.51 12.34 -14.64
N THR A 729 -14.93 11.31 -15.26
CA THR A 729 -13.69 11.42 -16.04
C THR A 729 -13.87 11.03 -17.51
N ASN A 730 -12.93 11.45 -18.36
CA ASN A 730 -12.92 11.10 -19.78
C ASN A 730 -12.84 9.58 -20.05
N ILE A 731 -12.49 8.78 -19.04
CA ILE A 731 -12.41 7.31 -19.08
C ILE A 731 -13.78 6.70 -19.42
N LYS A 732 -14.89 7.39 -19.10
CA LYS A 732 -16.24 6.97 -19.51
C LYS A 732 -16.32 6.63 -21.00
N HIS A 733 -15.70 7.42 -21.88
CA HIS A 733 -15.73 7.16 -23.32
C HIS A 733 -14.95 5.90 -23.74
N ASP A 734 -13.86 5.58 -23.03
CA ASP A 734 -13.10 4.35 -23.27
C ASP A 734 -13.88 3.11 -22.76
N ILE A 735 -14.59 3.26 -21.63
CA ILE A 735 -15.51 2.25 -21.08
C ILE A 735 -16.73 2.04 -21.99
N ASP A 736 -17.33 3.13 -22.52
CA ASP A 736 -18.40 3.08 -23.51
C ASP A 736 -17.94 2.35 -24.79
N ALA A 737 -16.69 2.55 -25.23
CA ALA A 737 -16.11 1.81 -26.35
C ALA A 737 -15.92 0.32 -26.04
N ILE A 738 -15.48 -0.02 -24.81
CA ILE A 738 -15.43 -1.41 -24.33
C ILE A 738 -16.82 -2.04 -24.33
N TYR A 739 -17.87 -1.32 -23.93
CA TYR A 739 -19.25 -1.82 -24.00
C TYR A 739 -19.67 -2.18 -25.43
N GLN A 740 -19.31 -1.37 -26.44
CA GLN A 740 -19.59 -1.71 -27.84
C GLN A 740 -18.80 -2.92 -28.32
N LEU A 741 -17.54 -3.09 -27.89
CA LEU A 741 -16.74 -4.28 -28.19
C LEU A 741 -17.32 -5.54 -27.51
N LEU A 742 -17.85 -5.42 -26.29
CA LEU A 742 -18.50 -6.52 -25.58
C LEU A 742 -19.78 -6.97 -26.28
N LYS A 743 -20.63 -6.03 -26.72
CA LYS A 743 -21.82 -6.31 -27.53
C LYS A 743 -21.51 -6.99 -28.87
N GLN A 744 -20.29 -6.81 -29.40
CA GLN A 744 -19.79 -7.50 -30.60
C GLN A 744 -19.10 -8.85 -30.28
N ASN A 745 -19.13 -9.32 -29.04
CA ASN A 745 -18.43 -10.50 -28.54
C ASN A 745 -16.90 -10.49 -28.82
N ARG A 746 -16.27 -9.31 -28.86
CA ARG A 746 -14.83 -9.16 -29.16
C ARG A 746 -13.98 -9.24 -27.89
N ILE A 747 -14.01 -10.41 -27.26
CA ILE A 747 -13.41 -10.69 -25.94
C ILE A 747 -11.94 -10.24 -25.86
N GLU A 748 -11.08 -10.64 -26.81
CA GLU A 748 -9.65 -10.26 -26.82
C GLU A 748 -9.43 -8.73 -26.91
N ALA A 749 -10.27 -8.03 -27.67
CA ALA A 749 -10.19 -6.58 -27.81
C ALA A 749 -10.62 -5.87 -26.51
N VAL A 750 -11.66 -6.38 -25.84
CA VAL A 750 -12.08 -5.92 -24.51
C VAL A 750 -10.96 -6.10 -23.49
N GLN A 751 -10.31 -7.27 -23.45
CA GLN A 751 -9.19 -7.56 -22.55
C GLN A 751 -8.02 -6.60 -22.78
N SER A 752 -7.61 -6.43 -24.04
CA SER A 752 -6.52 -5.52 -24.42
C SER A 752 -6.81 -4.06 -24.00
N ALA A 753 -8.04 -3.58 -24.25
CA ALA A 753 -8.47 -2.24 -23.87
C ALA A 753 -8.50 -2.04 -22.35
N ILE A 754 -9.08 -2.96 -21.59
CA ILE A 754 -9.14 -2.89 -20.11
C ILE A 754 -7.73 -2.88 -19.50
N ILE A 755 -6.82 -3.71 -20.02
CA ILE A 755 -5.42 -3.76 -19.59
C ILE A 755 -4.70 -2.44 -19.94
N GLU A 756 -4.99 -1.82 -21.09
CA GLU A 756 -4.41 -0.53 -21.48
C GLU A 756 -4.90 0.63 -20.61
N ILE A 757 -6.21 0.72 -20.33
CA ILE A 757 -6.79 1.70 -19.38
C ILE A 757 -6.22 1.49 -17.98
N SER A 758 -6.11 0.24 -17.51
CA SER A 758 -5.53 -0.10 -16.21
C SER A 758 -4.07 0.33 -16.10
N LYS A 759 -3.28 0.16 -17.17
CA LYS A 759 -1.90 0.66 -17.25
C LYS A 759 -1.86 2.19 -17.17
N LEU A 760 -2.68 2.89 -17.97
CA LEU A 760 -2.80 4.35 -17.97
C LEU A 760 -3.15 4.88 -16.57
N LEU A 761 -4.23 4.37 -15.97
CA LEU A 761 -4.64 4.69 -14.60
C LEU A 761 -3.52 4.43 -13.58
N SER A 762 -2.85 3.27 -13.66
CA SER A 762 -1.73 2.98 -12.75
C SER A 762 -0.60 4.01 -12.84
N ILE A 763 -0.37 4.61 -14.02
CA ILE A 763 0.62 5.66 -14.22
C ILE A 763 0.12 6.97 -13.62
N GLN A 764 -1.14 7.34 -13.86
CA GLN A 764 -1.77 8.54 -13.28
C GLN A 764 -1.71 8.52 -11.74
N PHE A 765 -1.99 7.39 -11.09
CA PHE A 765 -1.85 7.27 -9.62
C PHE A 765 -0.41 7.46 -9.14
N LYS A 766 0.59 6.93 -9.85
CA LYS A 766 2.00 7.11 -9.49
C LYS A 766 2.44 8.57 -9.60
N LEU A 767 1.85 9.34 -10.53
CA LEU A 767 2.09 10.77 -10.68
C LEU A 767 1.38 11.57 -9.56
N GLY A 768 0.12 11.24 -9.26
CA GLY A 768 -0.67 11.90 -8.20
C GLY A 768 -0.18 11.64 -6.76
N ILE A 769 0.52 10.52 -6.51
CA ILE A 769 1.12 10.20 -5.20
C ILE A 769 2.45 10.96 -4.97
N SER A 770 3.02 11.58 -6.01
CA SER A 770 4.20 12.44 -5.85
C SER A 770 3.81 13.71 -5.06
N PRO A 771 4.54 14.08 -3.99
CA PRO A 771 4.18 15.26 -3.21
C PRO A 771 4.21 16.51 -4.09
N ALA A 772 3.07 17.19 -4.19
CA ALA A 772 2.93 18.37 -5.03
C ALA A 772 4.04 19.39 -4.70
N PRO A 773 4.72 19.96 -5.72
CA PRO A 773 5.65 21.06 -5.47
C PRO A 773 4.86 22.18 -4.79
N ARG A 774 5.32 22.61 -3.61
CA ARG A 774 4.64 23.65 -2.81
C ARG A 774 4.28 24.81 -3.74
N PRO A 775 3.02 25.26 -3.80
CA PRO A 775 2.65 26.38 -4.64
C PRO A 775 3.51 27.57 -4.24
N LYS A 776 4.24 28.15 -5.22
CA LYS A 776 4.95 29.40 -5.02
C LYS A 776 3.90 30.41 -4.56
N SER A 777 4.13 31.04 -3.41
CA SER A 777 3.23 32.02 -2.83
C SER A 777 2.89 33.10 -3.86
N PHE A 778 1.63 33.14 -4.29
CA PHE A 778 1.14 34.26 -5.08
C PHE A 778 1.24 35.53 -4.21
N SER A 779 2.00 36.51 -4.69
CA SER A 779 2.03 37.83 -4.06
C SER A 779 0.66 38.47 -4.22
N HIS A 780 0.00 38.75 -3.09
CA HIS A 780 -1.26 39.51 -3.09
C HIS A 780 -1.02 40.88 -3.72
N LYS A 781 -1.63 41.13 -4.89
CA LYS A 781 -1.88 42.50 -5.34
C LYS A 781 -3.01 43.10 -4.49
N SER A 782 -2.79 44.36 -4.13
CA SER A 782 -3.54 45.13 -3.15
C SER A 782 -4.96 45.51 -3.58
N ILE A 783 -5.89 45.47 -2.62
CA ILE A 783 -7.13 46.25 -2.59
C ILE A 783 -7.06 47.12 -1.31
N PRO A 784 -7.40 48.43 -1.36
CA PRO A 784 -7.06 49.36 -0.30
C PRO A 784 -7.95 49.20 0.94
N LYS A 785 -7.39 49.53 2.12
CA LYS A 785 -8.15 49.83 3.34
C LYS A 785 -7.75 51.19 3.89
N LEU A 786 -8.75 51.90 4.39
CA LEU A 786 -8.62 53.18 5.09
C LEU A 786 -7.82 53.05 6.40
N ASN A 787 -7.28 54.19 6.81
CA ASN A 787 -6.75 54.59 8.12
C ASN A 787 -7.37 53.84 9.33
N HIS A 788 -6.68 53.60 10.47
CA HIS A 788 -5.89 54.60 11.21
C HIS A 788 -4.94 53.97 12.28
N PHE A 789 -3.93 54.76 12.67
CA PHE A 789 -3.18 54.81 13.95
C PHE A 789 -1.99 53.85 14.29
N HIS A 790 -0.92 54.54 14.74
CA HIS A 790 0.43 54.18 15.22
C HIS A 790 0.61 52.92 16.10
N SER A 791 1.77 52.24 16.08
CA SER A 791 3.05 52.79 16.59
C SER A 791 4.32 52.01 16.18
N ASN A 792 5.49 52.60 16.49
CA ASN A 792 6.83 52.22 15.98
C ASN A 792 7.47 51.00 16.68
N THR A 793 8.36 50.30 15.97
CA THR A 793 9.83 50.36 16.25
C THR A 793 10.68 49.62 15.20
N ASN A 794 11.93 50.05 15.05
CA ASN A 794 12.91 49.60 14.05
C ASN A 794 13.66 48.33 14.49
N THR A 795 14.16 47.51 13.56
CA THR A 795 15.58 47.54 13.12
C THR A 795 15.93 46.44 12.10
N ALA A 796 16.94 46.71 11.27
CA ALA A 796 17.41 45.88 10.18
C ALA A 796 18.35 44.72 10.59
N LYS A 797 18.48 43.69 9.76
CA LYS A 797 19.70 43.47 8.94
C LYS A 797 19.58 42.30 7.94
N ASN A 798 20.47 42.34 6.94
CA ASN A 798 20.60 41.43 5.81
C ASN A 798 20.90 39.98 6.22
N GLU A 799 20.54 39.03 5.35
CA GLU A 799 21.52 38.07 4.81
C GLU A 799 21.06 37.44 3.49
N HIS A 800 21.97 37.34 2.51
CA HIS A 800 21.76 36.63 1.25
C HIS A 800 22.22 35.17 1.41
N SER A 801 21.39 34.20 1.01
CA SER A 801 21.82 32.81 0.86
C SER A 801 21.39 32.22 -0.48
N HIS A 802 22.35 31.80 -1.30
CA HIS A 802 22.12 31.08 -2.55
C HIS A 802 21.43 29.72 -2.31
N PHE A 803 20.36 29.44 -3.05
CA PHE A 803 19.78 28.10 -3.14
C PHE A 803 20.30 27.36 -4.38
N SER A 804 21.22 26.41 -4.18
CA SER A 804 21.67 25.48 -5.22
C SER A 804 20.90 24.16 -5.13
N SER A 805 20.00 23.89 -6.07
CA SER A 805 19.23 22.64 -6.13
C SER A 805 20.03 21.52 -6.81
N SER A 806 20.67 20.65 -6.02
CA SER A 806 21.38 19.47 -6.53
C SER A 806 20.43 18.29 -6.79
N SER A 807 20.18 17.99 -8.07
CA SER A 807 19.40 16.83 -8.50
C SER A 807 20.26 15.56 -8.59
N SER A 808 20.15 14.65 -7.62
CA SER A 808 20.80 13.32 -7.69
C SER A 808 20.05 12.26 -6.88
N ASN A 809 19.02 11.65 -7.47
CA ASN A 809 18.41 10.40 -6.99
C ASN A 809 17.51 9.77 -8.08
N GLN A 810 18.07 8.89 -8.93
CA GLN A 810 17.27 8.13 -9.92
C GLN A 810 17.50 6.60 -9.90
N ASN A 811 18.63 6.11 -9.38
CA ASN A 811 19.02 4.70 -9.54
C ASN A 811 18.42 3.73 -8.50
N ALA A 812 17.66 4.23 -7.52
CA ALA A 812 17.11 3.42 -6.43
C ALA A 812 15.67 2.88 -6.69
N SER A 813 15.13 3.00 -7.91
CA SER A 813 13.69 2.79 -8.16
C SER A 813 13.28 1.54 -8.96
N VAL A 814 14.21 0.68 -9.39
CA VAL A 814 13.89 -0.32 -10.43
C VAL A 814 13.15 -1.56 -9.89
N ILE A 815 13.60 -2.17 -8.79
CA ILE A 815 13.02 -3.45 -8.33
C ILE A 815 11.73 -3.23 -7.52
N ASP A 816 11.72 -2.28 -6.59
CA ASP A 816 10.51 -1.94 -5.82
C ASP A 816 9.38 -1.37 -6.69
N LYS A 817 9.68 -0.73 -7.85
CA LYS A 817 8.61 -0.36 -8.80
C LYS A 817 7.95 -1.58 -9.43
N TYR A 818 8.69 -2.64 -9.76
CA TYR A 818 8.14 -3.72 -10.58
C TYR A 818 7.13 -4.58 -9.82
N VAL A 819 7.42 -4.99 -8.59
CA VAL A 819 6.49 -5.80 -7.78
C VAL A 819 5.21 -5.02 -7.47
N PHE A 820 5.32 -3.75 -7.05
CA PHE A 820 4.15 -2.90 -6.80
C PHE A 820 3.38 -2.55 -8.10
N ASN A 821 4.05 -2.38 -9.24
CA ASN A 821 3.40 -2.02 -10.50
C ASN A 821 2.40 -3.09 -10.97
N VAL A 822 2.76 -4.37 -10.88
CA VAL A 822 1.90 -5.47 -11.37
C VAL A 822 0.62 -5.54 -10.56
N SER A 823 0.71 -5.51 -9.22
CA SER A 823 -0.46 -5.55 -8.34
C SER A 823 -1.43 -4.39 -8.57
N TYR A 824 -0.94 -3.17 -8.84
CA TYR A 824 -1.81 -2.04 -9.15
C TYR A 824 -2.55 -2.20 -10.49
N VAL A 825 -1.90 -2.73 -11.52
CA VAL A 825 -2.55 -2.95 -12.83
C VAL A 825 -3.62 -4.03 -12.71
N ASN A 826 -3.33 -5.14 -12.01
CA ASN A 826 -4.29 -6.24 -11.82
C ASN A 826 -5.49 -5.81 -10.94
N LEU A 827 -5.25 -5.02 -9.89
CA LEU A 827 -6.29 -4.43 -9.06
C LEU A 827 -7.24 -3.56 -9.89
N LEU A 828 -6.70 -2.61 -10.67
CA LEU A 828 -7.49 -1.74 -11.55
C LEU A 828 -8.20 -2.51 -12.65
N THR A 829 -7.56 -3.56 -13.18
CA THR A 829 -8.15 -4.47 -14.17
C THR A 829 -9.41 -5.14 -13.59
N THR A 830 -9.35 -5.61 -12.35
CA THR A 830 -10.50 -6.19 -11.63
C THR A 830 -11.62 -5.16 -11.42
N CYS A 831 -11.28 -3.93 -11.00
CA CYS A 831 -12.26 -2.85 -10.81
C CYS A 831 -12.95 -2.43 -12.12
N ILE A 832 -12.19 -2.34 -13.22
CA ILE A 832 -12.76 -2.05 -14.54
C ILE A 832 -13.62 -3.22 -15.03
N TYR A 833 -13.21 -4.47 -14.81
CA TYR A 833 -14.09 -5.61 -15.12
C TYR A 833 -15.40 -5.51 -14.33
N ARG A 834 -15.39 -5.20 -13.03
CA ARG A 834 -16.63 -4.98 -12.26
C ARG A 834 -17.54 -3.95 -12.91
N GLU A 835 -17.04 -2.74 -13.16
CA GLU A 835 -17.78 -1.67 -13.84
C GLU A 835 -18.31 -2.10 -15.22
N VAL A 836 -17.53 -2.93 -15.94
CA VAL A 836 -17.93 -3.39 -17.26
C VAL A 836 -19.06 -4.43 -17.18
N PHE A 837 -18.98 -5.36 -16.23
CA PHE A 837 -19.97 -6.40 -16.02
C PHE A 837 -21.25 -5.85 -15.36
N SER A 838 -21.16 -4.98 -14.35
CA SER A 838 -22.32 -4.40 -13.66
C SER A 838 -23.25 -3.62 -14.59
N THR A 839 -22.71 -2.95 -15.60
CA THR A 839 -23.48 -2.12 -16.53
C THR A 839 -24.09 -2.92 -17.69
N ILE A 840 -23.48 -4.04 -18.09
CA ILE A 840 -24.00 -4.87 -19.20
C ILE A 840 -24.93 -5.98 -18.73
N PHE A 841 -24.75 -6.52 -17.52
CA PHE A 841 -25.49 -7.69 -17.05
C PHE A 841 -26.83 -7.30 -16.42
N ASN A 842 -27.71 -6.73 -17.25
CA ASN A 842 -29.10 -6.44 -16.93
C ASN A 842 -30.02 -7.66 -17.19
N SER A 843 -31.34 -7.45 -17.25
CA SER A 843 -32.33 -8.50 -17.50
C SER A 843 -32.11 -9.30 -18.79
N GLU A 844 -31.47 -8.73 -19.81
CA GLU A 844 -31.20 -9.37 -21.12
C GLU A 844 -29.88 -10.16 -21.16
N SER A 845 -29.22 -10.33 -20.01
CA SER A 845 -27.94 -11.04 -19.89
C SER A 845 -28.02 -12.53 -20.21
N VAL A 846 -26.90 -13.10 -20.70
CA VAL A 846 -26.59 -14.54 -20.75
C VAL A 846 -26.94 -15.26 -19.44
N LEU A 847 -26.77 -14.61 -18.28
CA LEU A 847 -27.15 -15.13 -16.97
C LEU A 847 -28.64 -15.47 -16.83
N ASN A 848 -29.50 -14.88 -17.67
CA ASN A 848 -30.95 -15.07 -17.67
C ASN A 848 -31.48 -15.83 -18.92
N CYS A 849 -30.67 -15.98 -19.98
CA CYS A 849 -31.12 -16.54 -21.26
C CYS A 849 -31.49 -18.04 -21.24
N TYR A 850 -30.93 -18.84 -20.34
CA TYR A 850 -31.03 -20.32 -20.36
C TYR A 850 -31.97 -20.85 -19.26
N TYR A 851 -33.18 -20.29 -19.16
CA TYR A 851 -34.11 -20.59 -18.06
C TYR A 851 -34.47 -22.07 -17.94
N GLU A 852 -34.68 -22.76 -19.07
CA GLU A 852 -35.07 -24.18 -19.08
C GLU A 852 -33.94 -25.10 -18.63
N GLU A 853 -32.73 -24.89 -19.15
CA GLU A 853 -31.53 -25.64 -18.79
C GLU A 853 -31.13 -25.39 -17.33
N ASN A 854 -31.26 -24.15 -16.86
CA ASN A 854 -31.07 -23.79 -15.46
C ASN A 854 -32.06 -24.52 -14.53
N ALA A 855 -33.35 -24.55 -14.88
CA ALA A 855 -34.37 -25.27 -14.12
C ALA A 855 -34.14 -26.79 -14.14
N LEU A 856 -33.73 -27.35 -15.28
CA LEU A 856 -33.38 -28.77 -15.44
C LEU A 856 -32.15 -29.14 -14.59
N CYS A 857 -31.08 -28.34 -14.67
CA CYS A 857 -29.86 -28.50 -13.89
C CYS A 857 -30.18 -28.52 -12.39
N ARG A 858 -30.95 -27.54 -11.91
CA ARG A 858 -31.40 -27.46 -10.51
C ARG A 858 -32.22 -28.67 -10.08
N LYS A 859 -33.12 -29.16 -10.95
CA LYS A 859 -33.94 -30.36 -10.69
C LYS A 859 -33.08 -31.62 -10.57
N LYS A 860 -32.15 -31.84 -11.51
CA LYS A 860 -31.20 -32.97 -11.47
C LYS A 860 -30.31 -32.88 -10.23
N ALA A 861 -29.66 -31.74 -10.00
CA ALA A 861 -28.79 -31.49 -8.85
C ALA A 861 -29.42 -31.87 -7.51
N LEU A 862 -30.64 -31.37 -7.25
CA LEU A 862 -31.39 -31.66 -6.02
C LEU A 862 -31.86 -33.12 -5.90
N SER A 863 -31.98 -33.85 -7.02
CA SER A 863 -32.21 -35.29 -7.03
C SER A 863 -30.97 -36.03 -6.53
N HIS A 864 -29.81 -35.83 -7.17
CA HIS A 864 -28.56 -36.49 -6.78
C HIS A 864 -28.09 -36.11 -5.36
N ALA A 865 -28.42 -34.92 -4.85
CA ALA A 865 -28.10 -34.51 -3.48
C ALA A 865 -28.65 -35.44 -2.38
N ARG A 866 -29.68 -36.23 -2.69
CA ARG A 866 -30.29 -37.22 -1.79
C ARG A 866 -29.51 -38.54 -1.73
N ASN A 867 -28.67 -38.81 -2.74
CA ASN A 867 -27.84 -40.02 -2.80
C ASN A 867 -26.82 -40.05 -1.65
N LYS A 868 -26.35 -41.26 -1.30
CA LYS A 868 -25.27 -41.45 -0.32
C LYS A 868 -23.94 -40.95 -0.88
N LEU A 869 -23.11 -40.35 -0.03
CA LEU A 869 -21.80 -39.83 -0.40
C LEU A 869 -20.88 -40.90 -1.01
N LYS A 870 -21.02 -42.17 -0.62
CA LYS A 870 -20.30 -43.33 -1.20
C LYS A 870 -20.47 -43.51 -2.72
N ILE A 871 -21.49 -42.92 -3.34
CA ILE A 871 -21.64 -42.92 -4.82
C ILE A 871 -20.64 -41.95 -5.48
N ILE A 872 -20.10 -41.00 -4.72
CA ILE A 872 -19.02 -40.11 -5.15
C ILE A 872 -17.68 -40.77 -4.77
N ASN A 873 -16.94 -41.20 -5.79
CA ASN A 873 -15.65 -41.90 -5.64
C ASN A 873 -14.52 -40.94 -5.21
N PHE A 874 -14.57 -40.46 -3.97
CA PHE A 874 -13.47 -39.73 -3.33
C PHE A 874 -12.28 -40.64 -3.04
N THR A 875 -11.08 -40.06 -2.96
CA THR A 875 -9.85 -40.78 -2.55
C THR A 875 -10.00 -41.37 -1.15
N ASP A 876 -9.52 -42.61 -0.97
CA ASP A 876 -9.67 -43.37 0.27
C ASP A 876 -9.23 -42.60 1.52
N GLY A 877 -10.11 -42.61 2.52
CA GLY A 877 -9.89 -41.96 3.81
C GLY A 877 -9.97 -40.43 3.80
N LEU A 878 -10.38 -39.76 2.71
CA LEU A 878 -10.75 -38.34 2.76
C LEU A 878 -11.95 -38.12 3.71
N PHE A 879 -12.94 -39.02 3.62
CA PHE A 879 -14.06 -39.13 4.55
C PHE A 879 -14.01 -40.48 5.28
N SER A 880 -14.48 -40.53 6.52
CA SER A 880 -14.69 -41.79 7.26
C SER A 880 -15.88 -42.58 6.71
N ASP A 881 -15.86 -43.91 6.81
CA ASP A 881 -16.95 -44.80 6.34
C ASP A 881 -18.35 -44.43 6.86
N THR A 882 -18.44 -43.93 8.10
CA THR A 882 -19.70 -43.45 8.69
C THR A 882 -20.28 -42.26 7.92
N VAL A 883 -19.41 -41.34 7.47
CA VAL A 883 -19.79 -40.14 6.69
C VAL A 883 -20.09 -40.53 5.24
N MET A 884 -19.36 -41.49 4.66
CA MET A 884 -19.64 -42.02 3.32
C MET A 884 -21.05 -42.61 3.19
N ASN A 885 -21.65 -43.08 4.30
CA ASN A 885 -23.01 -43.59 4.34
C ASN A 885 -24.12 -42.53 4.52
N TYR A 886 -23.77 -41.26 4.77
CA TYR A 886 -24.74 -40.16 4.82
C TYR A 886 -25.10 -39.65 3.42
N SER A 887 -26.27 -39.01 3.27
CA SER A 887 -26.62 -38.32 2.04
C SER A 887 -25.71 -37.10 1.80
N ILE A 888 -25.42 -36.79 0.54
CA ILE A 888 -24.53 -35.67 0.16
C ILE A 888 -25.03 -34.37 0.81
N ILE A 889 -26.34 -34.10 0.76
CA ILE A 889 -26.98 -32.94 1.41
C ILE A 889 -26.75 -32.89 2.93
N LYS A 890 -26.70 -34.03 3.64
CA LYS A 890 -26.44 -34.06 5.09
C LYS A 890 -24.97 -33.74 5.43
N VAL A 891 -24.05 -33.98 4.51
CA VAL A 891 -22.62 -33.73 4.69
C VAL A 891 -22.29 -32.26 4.39
N PHE A 892 -22.77 -31.74 3.27
CA PHE A 892 -22.38 -30.41 2.77
C PHE A 892 -23.34 -29.26 3.15
N LYS A 893 -24.60 -29.52 3.53
CA LYS A 893 -25.54 -28.47 4.01
C LYS A 893 -25.36 -28.12 5.50
N ARG A 894 -24.10 -28.05 5.97
CA ARG A 894 -23.76 -27.60 7.33
C ARG A 894 -23.62 -26.09 7.35
N ASN A 895 -24.11 -25.43 8.40
CA ASN A 895 -24.09 -23.96 8.55
C ASN A 895 -22.69 -23.31 8.44
N THR A 896 -21.61 -24.10 8.50
CA THR A 896 -20.21 -23.66 8.39
C THR A 896 -19.68 -23.64 6.96
N ILE A 897 -20.43 -24.14 5.98
CA ILE A 897 -20.02 -24.21 4.56
C ILE A 897 -20.68 -23.05 3.83
N GLN A 898 -19.89 -22.22 3.14
CA GLN A 898 -20.44 -21.22 2.23
C GLN A 898 -21.14 -21.94 1.07
N LEU A 899 -22.43 -21.66 0.91
CA LEU A 899 -23.27 -22.30 -0.09
C LEU A 899 -23.24 -21.50 -1.40
N LEU A 900 -23.21 -22.20 -2.53
CA LEU A 900 -23.08 -21.59 -3.85
C LEU A 900 -24.34 -20.86 -4.35
N TRP A 901 -25.49 -20.91 -3.65
CA TRP A 901 -26.72 -20.24 -4.11
C TRP A 901 -26.50 -18.74 -4.37
N LYS A 902 -25.65 -18.08 -3.59
CA LYS A 902 -25.38 -16.64 -3.71
C LYS A 902 -24.79 -16.22 -5.06
N LEU A 903 -24.20 -17.15 -5.82
CA LEU A 903 -23.69 -16.87 -7.17
C LEU A 903 -24.79 -16.40 -8.13
N GLU A 904 -26.07 -16.66 -7.83
CA GLU A 904 -27.19 -16.19 -8.66
C GLU A 904 -27.38 -14.66 -8.66
N TYR A 905 -26.76 -13.95 -7.70
CA TYR A 905 -26.76 -12.49 -7.60
C TYR A 905 -25.45 -11.85 -8.10
N GLU A 906 -24.47 -12.66 -8.52
CA GLU A 906 -23.18 -12.17 -8.98
C GLU A 906 -23.16 -12.03 -10.52
N PHE A 907 -22.73 -10.86 -10.99
CA PHE A 907 -22.75 -10.50 -12.42
C PHE A 907 -21.36 -10.56 -13.09
N ASN A 908 -20.30 -10.63 -12.28
CA ASN A 908 -18.91 -10.59 -12.74
C ASN A 908 -18.26 -11.99 -12.64
N PRO A 909 -17.72 -12.55 -13.74
CA PRO A 909 -17.06 -13.87 -13.71
C PRO A 909 -15.89 -13.96 -12.74
N ILE A 910 -15.19 -12.86 -12.43
CA ILE A 910 -14.10 -12.85 -11.44
C ILE A 910 -14.66 -13.06 -10.02
N ASP A 911 -15.75 -12.39 -9.70
CA ASP A 911 -16.39 -12.47 -8.38
C ASP A 911 -17.01 -13.85 -8.16
N ILE A 912 -17.69 -14.39 -9.17
CA ILE A 912 -18.19 -15.77 -9.18
C ILE A 912 -17.07 -16.78 -8.96
N ALA A 913 -15.98 -16.70 -9.74
CA ALA A 913 -14.87 -17.64 -9.60
C ALA A 913 -14.22 -17.56 -8.22
N SER A 914 -14.11 -16.35 -7.66
CA SER A 914 -13.60 -16.12 -6.30
C SER A 914 -14.52 -16.75 -5.23
N ASP A 915 -15.84 -16.63 -5.39
CA ASP A 915 -16.80 -17.24 -4.47
C ASP A 915 -16.84 -18.77 -4.54
N ILE A 916 -16.63 -19.35 -5.72
CA ILE A 916 -16.40 -20.80 -5.87
C ILE A 916 -15.10 -21.19 -5.15
N TYR A 917 -14.01 -20.44 -5.32
CA TYR A 917 -12.74 -20.68 -4.63
C TYR A 917 -12.88 -20.59 -3.11
N MET A 918 -13.59 -19.58 -2.59
CA MET A 918 -13.81 -19.40 -1.15
C MET A 918 -14.69 -20.50 -0.57
N SER A 919 -15.73 -20.92 -1.29
CA SER A 919 -16.59 -22.04 -0.90
C SER A 919 -15.82 -23.35 -0.86
N LEU A 920 -15.02 -23.66 -1.90
CA LEU A 920 -14.11 -24.81 -1.93
C LEU A 920 -13.10 -24.74 -0.78
N SER A 921 -12.46 -23.60 -0.58
CA SER A 921 -11.48 -23.36 0.49
C SER A 921 -12.08 -23.54 1.88
N SER A 922 -13.34 -23.15 2.11
CA SER A 922 -14.03 -23.37 3.38
C SER A 922 -14.17 -24.86 3.71
N VAL A 923 -14.37 -25.71 2.68
CA VAL A 923 -14.50 -27.15 2.81
C VAL A 923 -13.14 -27.83 2.90
N THR A 924 -12.16 -27.49 2.06
CA THR A 924 -10.82 -28.11 2.09
C THR A 924 -10.12 -27.85 3.43
N ASN A 925 -10.31 -26.66 4.02
CA ASN A 925 -9.81 -26.32 5.36
C ASN A 925 -10.42 -27.17 6.49
N MET A 926 -11.53 -27.89 6.28
CA MET A 926 -12.05 -28.83 7.28
C MET A 926 -11.18 -30.08 7.42
N PHE A 927 -10.41 -30.45 6.39
CA PHE A 927 -9.58 -31.66 6.39
C PHE A 927 -8.19 -31.47 7.01
N LYS A 928 -7.84 -30.25 7.44
CA LYS A 928 -6.69 -29.72 8.25
C LYS A 928 -5.30 -30.39 8.19
N THR A 929 -5.21 -31.71 8.14
CA THR A 929 -3.98 -32.52 8.10
C THR A 929 -3.78 -33.24 6.77
N LYS A 930 -4.80 -33.35 5.91
CA LYS A 930 -4.71 -34.01 4.60
C LYS A 930 -4.74 -33.00 3.46
N LYS A 931 -3.78 -33.10 2.54
CA LYS A 931 -3.78 -32.33 1.28
C LYS A 931 -4.83 -32.95 0.35
N VAL A 932 -5.91 -32.22 0.10
CA VAL A 932 -7.00 -32.65 -0.80
C VAL A 932 -6.50 -32.62 -2.25
N SER A 933 -6.68 -33.71 -3.00
CA SER A 933 -6.22 -33.81 -4.39
C SER A 933 -7.04 -32.90 -5.32
N GLU A 934 -6.52 -32.58 -6.50
CA GLU A 934 -7.24 -31.75 -7.48
C GLU A 934 -8.53 -32.44 -7.97
N SER A 935 -8.51 -33.78 -8.09
CA SER A 935 -9.69 -34.59 -8.39
C SER A 935 -10.74 -34.52 -7.28
N ASP A 936 -10.32 -34.67 -6.02
CA ASP A 936 -11.23 -34.54 -4.86
C ASP A 936 -11.79 -33.11 -4.72
N GLN A 937 -11.02 -32.08 -5.09
CA GLN A 937 -11.49 -30.69 -5.10
C GLN A 937 -12.59 -30.48 -6.14
N SER A 938 -12.44 -31.04 -7.34
CA SER A 938 -13.51 -31.04 -8.36
C SER A 938 -14.77 -31.78 -7.85
N LEU A 939 -14.62 -32.94 -7.23
CA LEU A 939 -15.73 -33.68 -6.61
C LEU A 939 -16.39 -32.94 -5.42
N ILE A 940 -15.63 -32.12 -4.68
CA ILE A 940 -16.19 -31.21 -3.65
C ILE A 940 -17.04 -30.11 -4.29
N VAL A 941 -16.57 -29.46 -5.37
CA VAL A 941 -17.36 -28.45 -6.09
C VAL A 941 -18.66 -29.07 -6.64
N TYR A 942 -18.58 -30.25 -7.24
CA TYR A 942 -19.76 -31.03 -7.66
C TYR A 942 -20.75 -31.23 -6.50
N CYS A 943 -20.29 -31.70 -5.34
CA CYS A 943 -21.14 -31.90 -4.16
C CYS A 943 -21.75 -30.60 -3.61
N LEU A 944 -21.03 -29.49 -3.65
CA LEU A 944 -21.54 -28.17 -3.26
C LEU A 944 -22.68 -27.72 -4.17
N ILE A 945 -22.53 -27.88 -5.49
CA ILE A 945 -23.57 -27.57 -6.48
C ILE A 945 -24.78 -28.46 -6.27
N LEU A 946 -24.62 -29.78 -6.05
CA LEU A 946 -25.76 -30.67 -5.77
C LEU A 946 -26.61 -30.17 -4.57
N CYS A 947 -25.95 -29.72 -3.50
CA CYS A 947 -26.64 -29.35 -2.26
C CYS A 947 -27.34 -28.01 -2.30
N SER A 948 -26.85 -27.09 -3.13
CA SER A 948 -27.31 -25.69 -3.18
C SER A 948 -27.04 -25.08 -4.56
N PRO A 949 -27.65 -25.60 -5.64
CA PRO A 949 -27.41 -25.11 -6.99
C PRO A 949 -27.95 -23.67 -7.14
N PRO A 950 -27.15 -22.70 -7.62
CA PRO A 950 -27.65 -21.39 -8.05
C PRO A 950 -28.84 -21.52 -9.01
N ALA A 951 -29.81 -20.61 -8.95
CA ALA A 951 -30.96 -20.64 -9.86
C ALA A 951 -30.56 -20.55 -11.34
N ASN A 952 -29.41 -19.95 -11.66
CA ASN A 952 -28.84 -19.76 -13.00
C ASN A 952 -27.54 -20.56 -13.23
N SER A 953 -27.41 -21.74 -12.60
CA SER A 953 -26.20 -22.59 -12.62
C SER A 953 -25.62 -22.88 -14.00
N TYR A 954 -26.46 -23.16 -15.00
CA TYR A 954 -26.02 -23.46 -16.37
C TYR A 954 -25.51 -22.19 -17.07
N SER A 955 -26.24 -21.07 -16.96
CA SER A 955 -25.78 -19.78 -17.49
C SER A 955 -24.45 -19.33 -16.87
N ILE A 956 -24.24 -19.55 -15.57
CA ILE A 956 -22.96 -19.26 -14.90
C ILE A 956 -21.83 -20.08 -15.54
N SER A 957 -22.04 -21.36 -15.84
CA SER A 957 -21.00 -22.19 -16.47
C SER A 957 -20.58 -21.67 -17.85
N LEU A 958 -21.54 -21.27 -18.69
CA LEU A 958 -21.27 -20.67 -20.00
C LEU A 958 -20.53 -19.33 -19.89
N MET A 959 -20.89 -18.50 -18.90
CA MET A 959 -20.17 -17.25 -18.66
C MET A 959 -18.74 -17.48 -18.17
N LEU A 960 -18.51 -18.43 -17.26
CA LEU A 960 -17.16 -18.79 -16.80
C LEU A 960 -16.31 -19.41 -17.91
N GLU A 961 -16.92 -20.16 -18.84
CA GLU A 961 -16.24 -20.68 -20.02
C GLU A 961 -15.83 -19.54 -20.97
N GLN A 962 -16.77 -18.67 -21.33
CA GLN A 962 -16.53 -17.50 -22.21
C GLN A 962 -15.45 -16.56 -21.64
N TRP A 963 -15.42 -16.38 -20.32
CA TRP A 963 -14.52 -15.43 -19.64
C TRP A 963 -13.33 -16.09 -18.92
N MET A 964 -13.07 -17.37 -19.16
CA MET A 964 -11.98 -18.13 -18.53
C MET A 964 -10.62 -17.43 -18.64
N THR A 965 -10.35 -16.74 -19.76
CA THR A 965 -9.05 -16.12 -20.05
C THR A 965 -8.74 -14.85 -19.24
N ILE A 966 -9.73 -14.22 -18.59
CA ILE A 966 -9.49 -13.07 -17.69
C ILE A 966 -9.22 -13.47 -16.23
N LEU A 967 -9.45 -14.74 -15.90
CA LEU A 967 -9.29 -15.26 -14.55
C LEU A 967 -7.81 -15.60 -14.27
N SER A 968 -7.36 -15.34 -13.05
CA SER A 968 -6.06 -15.82 -12.56
C SER A 968 -6.03 -17.35 -12.52
N LYS A 969 -4.84 -17.97 -12.54
CA LYS A 969 -4.71 -19.42 -12.65
C LYS A 969 -5.50 -20.22 -11.58
N PRO A 970 -5.52 -19.85 -10.28
CA PRO A 970 -6.36 -20.52 -9.29
C PRO A 970 -7.85 -20.40 -9.60
N LEU A 971 -8.29 -19.22 -10.06
CA LEU A 971 -9.68 -18.96 -10.43
C LEU A 971 -10.10 -19.74 -11.68
N GLN A 972 -9.23 -19.87 -12.69
CA GLN A 972 -9.47 -20.76 -13.85
C GLN A 972 -9.68 -22.21 -13.43
N THR A 973 -8.86 -22.73 -12.50
CA THR A 973 -8.97 -24.11 -12.03
C THR A 973 -10.33 -24.37 -11.37
N VAL A 974 -10.79 -23.50 -10.47
CA VAL A 974 -12.10 -23.70 -9.82
C VAL A 974 -13.28 -23.45 -10.76
N SER A 975 -13.13 -22.55 -11.74
CA SER A 975 -14.14 -22.36 -12.80
C SER A 975 -14.30 -23.60 -13.66
N ARG A 976 -13.20 -24.28 -14.03
CA ARG A 976 -13.28 -25.58 -14.72
C ARG A 976 -14.02 -26.62 -13.87
N PHE A 977 -13.70 -26.75 -12.58
CA PHE A 977 -14.43 -27.67 -11.69
C PHE A 977 -15.93 -27.39 -11.66
N PHE A 978 -16.34 -26.11 -11.66
CA PHE A 978 -17.74 -25.73 -11.73
C PHE A 978 -18.38 -26.13 -13.06
N ILE A 979 -17.74 -25.79 -14.20
CA ILE A 979 -18.23 -26.12 -15.55
C ILE A 979 -18.35 -27.65 -15.72
N ASP A 980 -17.30 -28.40 -15.42
CA ASP A 980 -17.28 -29.87 -15.49
C ASP A 980 -18.40 -30.49 -14.62
N SER A 981 -18.65 -29.91 -13.45
CA SER A 981 -19.72 -30.34 -12.55
C SER A 981 -21.11 -30.09 -13.14
N ILE A 982 -21.34 -28.93 -13.76
CA ILE A 982 -22.61 -28.61 -14.42
C ILE A 982 -22.84 -29.51 -15.63
N LEU A 983 -21.83 -29.69 -16.49
CA LEU A 983 -21.91 -30.61 -17.64
C LEU A 983 -22.22 -32.04 -17.18
N LYS A 984 -21.58 -32.50 -16.10
CA LYS A 984 -21.87 -33.80 -15.49
C LYS A 984 -23.32 -33.90 -14.99
N ILE A 985 -23.84 -32.88 -14.30
CA ILE A 985 -25.24 -32.86 -13.83
C ILE A 985 -26.23 -32.87 -15.00
N MET A 986 -25.93 -32.15 -16.09
CA MET A 986 -26.82 -32.08 -17.27
C MET A 986 -26.86 -33.40 -18.04
N ASN A 987 -25.71 -34.08 -18.16
CA ASN A 987 -25.55 -35.32 -18.93
C ASN A 987 -25.93 -36.60 -18.15
N ASP A 988 -26.06 -36.55 -16.81
CA ASP A 988 -26.54 -37.67 -15.99
C ASP A 988 -28.03 -37.92 -16.31
N PRO A 989 -28.46 -39.10 -16.82
CA PRO A 989 -29.78 -39.32 -17.42
C PRO A 989 -30.98 -39.04 -16.50
#